data_AF-A0A4S4KNF1-F1
#
_entry.id   AF-A0A4S4KNF1-F1
#
_cell.length_a   1.000
_cell.length_b   1.000
_cell.length_c   1.000
_cell.angle_alpha   90.00
_cell.angle_beta   90.00
_cell.angle_gamma   90.00
#
_symmetry.space_group_name_H-M   'P 1'
#
loop_
_entity.id
_entity.type
_entity.pdbx_description
1 polymer ?
#
loop_
_entity_poly.entity_id
_entity_poly.type
_entity_poly.pdbx_seq_one_letter_code
_entity_poly.pdbx_strand_id
1 'polypeptide(L)'
;DENGSWEGAAADWGDKSVGVIGVGSTTMQIVPTIQPKVKHLYNYVRGKAWLTPPLLFDKMSELLKRDPHSPDYAITDKEKEALKDPVVFARFRHQLESDLNSVHFMSIRGSEMQKTAQKAFKDHMIARLQKKPWIADHLMPDFSVTCRRLTPGPGYLEALCEDNTDFIPTHIKRITESGIELVDGTHHDLDVIICATGFDTSFHYPFTVIGRGGKTLRERYTPHPETYMSLCSDGFPNWFMSFGPNSAITTGALLSIMEHQVSYVVEAAKKMQREHLKSIEPKKEAVMEFDEYLEAYFKTTVFNEHCRSWYKRGNASGRNVGLWPGSTLHALRSLKYPRWEDYNFETLEGGHNRFYWLGDGSTHNEKYMDGDRAWYLDPKEIDVPPVVIEVNNVRAWPTAGPEVVLSEAKDRVKDRGWDNNARQALSVTVRAWIMHAFLIAGLQGDQVAAVQFYGNAIDVIRRGQKIRNDVPREDRGTIFDETSLLVSAHAVTSGTDPRFDLETMDSLASNLYKDTESAHEKIGSKVLSSQLWGDSAMLYWEAAQKFPEDDEYYCGESSFLFSKFWWMFDDVPVKKVLPLLAKLKEAAPKIKNIWEFSAFALEGRDKNMKKVLDFYEEIQEKLQSGKLTEDQTYNPRFQI
;
A
#
# COMPACT_ATOMS: atom_id res chain seq x y z
N ASP A 1 2.50 36.51 33.97
CA ASP A 1 1.21 36.55 33.26
C ASP A 1 0.87 35.21 32.66
N GLU A 2 -0.29 34.67 33.03
CA GLU A 2 -0.85 33.42 32.48
C GLU A 2 -1.17 33.51 30.96
N ASN A 3 -0.99 34.69 30.35
CA ASN A 3 -1.21 34.96 28.93
C ASN A 3 0.08 35.28 28.14
N GLY A 4 1.26 35.23 28.76
CA GLY A 4 2.53 35.43 28.06
C GLY A 4 3.01 34.14 27.39
N SER A 5 3.50 34.22 26.14
CA SER A 5 4.22 33.09 25.55
C SER A 5 5.51 32.85 26.34
N TRP A 6 5.99 31.60 26.39
CA TRP A 6 7.24 31.29 27.08
C TRP A 6 8.44 32.03 26.44
N GLU A 7 8.36 32.34 25.14
CA GLU A 7 9.34 33.17 24.43
C GLU A 7 9.33 34.61 24.93
N GLY A 8 8.15 35.19 25.17
CA GLY A 8 8.02 36.51 25.76
C GLY A 8 8.57 36.57 27.18
N ALA A 9 8.35 35.51 27.97
CA ALA A 9 8.92 35.40 29.31
C ALA A 9 10.47 35.33 29.28
N ALA A 10 11.06 34.72 28.25
CA ALA A 10 12.50 34.54 28.11
C ALA A 10 13.23 35.68 27.38
N ALA A 11 12.51 36.70 26.89
CA ALA A 11 13.11 37.78 26.10
C ALA A 11 14.15 38.60 26.88
N ASP A 12 13.92 38.78 28.19
CA ASP A 12 14.76 39.59 29.08
C ASP A 12 15.68 38.72 29.97
N TRP A 13 16.11 37.54 29.51
CA TRP A 13 16.94 36.62 30.30
C TRP A 13 18.45 36.71 30.00
N GLY A 14 18.88 37.73 29.24
CA GLY A 14 20.28 37.86 28.77
C GLY A 14 21.33 37.88 29.88
N ASP A 15 20.96 38.30 31.10
CA ASP A 15 21.82 38.36 32.27
C ASP A 15 21.64 37.19 33.25
N LYS A 16 20.70 36.27 32.97
CA LYS A 16 20.25 35.23 33.91
C LYS A 16 21.00 33.91 33.79
N SER A 17 21.19 33.24 34.93
CA SER A 17 21.60 31.84 35.04
C SER A 17 20.38 30.93 35.09
N VAL A 18 20.28 29.99 34.14
CA VAL A 18 19.09 29.15 33.96
C VAL A 18 19.42 27.67 34.13
N GLY A 19 18.67 26.97 34.98
CA GLY A 19 18.77 25.52 35.15
C GLY A 19 17.64 24.78 34.43
N VAL A 20 17.98 23.82 33.55
CA VAL A 20 17.01 22.95 32.88
C VAL A 20 17.16 21.52 33.38
N ILE A 21 16.11 20.99 34.02
CA ILE A 21 16.08 19.62 34.56
C ILE A 21 15.46 18.68 33.54
N GLY A 22 16.24 17.72 33.04
CA GLY A 22 15.76 16.66 32.16
C GLY A 22 16.66 16.43 30.94
N VAL A 23 16.28 15.43 30.15
CA VAL A 23 16.88 15.06 28.84
C VAL A 23 15.81 14.42 27.94
N GLY A 24 14.55 14.81 28.16
CA GLY A 24 13.42 14.37 27.34
C GLY A 24 13.22 15.30 26.15
N SER A 25 12.18 15.03 25.35
CA SER A 25 11.81 15.86 24.20
C SER A 25 11.69 17.35 24.53
N THR A 26 11.02 17.67 25.64
CA THR A 26 10.89 19.05 26.13
C THR A 26 12.24 19.71 26.38
N THR A 27 13.19 19.04 27.04
CA THR A 27 14.55 19.56 27.26
C THR A 27 15.28 19.78 25.94
N MET A 28 15.25 18.78 25.05
CA MET A 28 15.98 18.82 23.77
C MET A 28 15.54 19.96 22.86
N GLN A 29 14.31 20.44 23.01
CA GLN A 29 13.78 21.60 22.27
C GLN A 29 14.05 22.93 23.00
N ILE A 30 13.92 22.94 24.33
CA ILE A 30 14.13 24.15 25.14
C ILE A 30 15.60 24.57 25.12
N VAL A 31 16.53 23.68 25.47
CA VAL A 31 17.95 24.00 25.65
C VAL A 31 18.56 24.73 24.44
N PRO A 32 18.49 24.22 23.19
CA PRO A 32 19.06 24.95 22.04
C PRO A 32 18.37 26.28 21.76
N THR A 33 17.10 26.45 22.18
CA THR A 33 16.37 27.70 21.94
C THR A 33 16.71 28.79 22.97
N ILE A 34 16.99 28.40 24.22
CA ILE A 34 17.28 29.35 25.31
C ILE A 34 18.78 29.59 25.51
N GLN A 35 19.64 28.62 25.20
CA GLN A 35 21.09 28.73 25.37
C GLN A 35 21.68 30.03 24.79
N PRO A 36 21.30 30.50 23.58
CA PRO A 36 21.87 31.73 23.02
C PRO A 36 21.30 33.03 23.63
N LYS A 37 20.32 32.93 24.54
CA LYS A 37 19.57 34.07 25.11
C LYS A 37 19.83 34.30 26.60
N VAL A 38 20.69 33.49 27.21
CA VAL A 38 20.93 33.52 28.66
C VAL A 38 22.41 33.68 28.95
N LYS A 39 22.73 34.24 30.12
CA LYS A 39 24.12 34.40 30.57
C LYS A 39 24.80 33.06 30.75
N HIS A 40 24.12 32.12 31.42
CA HIS A 40 24.64 30.77 31.65
C HIS A 40 23.51 29.74 31.72
N LEU A 41 23.76 28.54 31.21
CA LEU A 41 22.79 27.44 31.20
C LEU A 41 23.36 26.19 31.87
N TYR A 42 22.64 25.66 32.84
CA TYR A 42 22.94 24.36 33.46
C TYR A 42 21.91 23.34 33.01
N ASN A 43 22.31 22.29 32.27
CA ASN A 43 21.41 21.19 31.95
C ASN A 43 21.67 19.98 32.87
N TYR A 44 20.74 19.72 33.78
CA TYR A 44 20.78 18.59 34.72
C TYR A 44 20.23 17.32 34.06
N VAL A 45 21.13 16.37 33.76
CA VAL A 45 20.84 15.17 32.98
C VAL A 45 21.06 13.91 33.81
N ARG A 46 19.96 13.25 34.20
CA ARG A 46 19.99 11.98 34.95
C ARG A 46 20.15 10.74 34.05
N GLY A 47 19.75 10.81 32.79
CA GLY A 47 19.53 9.64 31.95
C GLY A 47 20.28 9.68 30.63
N LYS A 48 20.52 8.51 30.07
CA LYS A 48 21.01 8.35 28.70
C LYS A 48 19.87 8.49 27.69
N ALA A 49 20.13 9.04 26.51
CA ALA A 49 19.14 9.18 25.45
C ALA A 49 19.78 9.07 24.06
N TRP A 50 19.09 8.41 23.13
CA TRP A 50 19.48 8.42 21.71
C TRP A 50 19.01 9.73 21.10
N LEU A 51 19.94 10.49 20.50
CA LEU A 51 19.62 11.68 19.71
C LEU A 51 19.84 11.37 18.24
N THR A 52 18.76 11.49 17.48
CA THR A 52 18.79 11.23 16.04
C THR A 52 18.97 12.54 15.28
N PRO A 53 19.56 12.49 14.08
CA PRO A 53 19.30 13.51 13.08
C PRO A 53 17.78 13.68 12.87
N PRO A 54 17.34 14.83 12.34
CA PRO A 54 15.95 15.00 11.92
C PRO A 54 15.51 13.86 11.01
N LEU A 55 14.51 13.10 11.48
CA LEU A 55 14.00 11.95 10.77
C LEU A 55 13.44 12.39 9.42
N LEU A 56 13.67 11.57 8.39
CA LEU A 56 13.24 11.82 7.01
C LEU A 56 13.88 13.04 6.34
N PHE A 57 14.88 13.69 6.96
CA PHE A 57 15.50 14.86 6.34
C PHE A 57 16.13 14.55 4.99
N ASP A 58 16.82 13.42 4.86
CA ASP A 58 17.39 12.98 3.58
C ASP A 58 16.31 12.87 2.50
N LYS A 59 15.15 12.29 2.86
CA LYS A 59 14.02 12.17 1.94
C LYS A 59 13.38 13.52 1.61
N MET A 60 13.22 14.40 2.59
CA MET A 60 12.75 15.76 2.34
C MET A 60 13.70 16.51 1.42
N SER A 61 15.01 16.40 1.65
CA SER A 61 16.04 17.02 0.82
C SER A 61 16.02 16.47 -0.60
N GLU A 62 15.89 15.16 -0.79
CA GLU A 62 15.70 14.55 -2.12
C GLU A 62 14.46 15.14 -2.82
N LEU A 63 13.31 15.14 -2.14
CA LEU A 63 12.02 15.59 -2.69
C LEU A 63 12.01 17.08 -3.03
N LEU A 64 12.67 17.90 -2.21
CA LEU A 64 12.77 19.34 -2.38
C LEU A 64 14.01 19.76 -3.20
N LYS A 65 14.82 18.80 -3.66
CA LYS A 65 16.07 19.01 -4.42
C LYS A 65 17.08 19.89 -3.68
N ARG A 66 17.23 19.65 -2.38
CA ARG A 66 18.21 20.30 -1.50
C ARG A 66 19.52 19.52 -1.44
N ASP A 67 20.56 20.19 -0.97
CA ASP A 67 21.75 19.49 -0.49
C ASP A 67 21.38 18.65 0.75
N PRO A 68 21.57 17.32 0.72
CA PRO A 68 21.29 16.45 1.86
C PRO A 68 22.15 16.77 3.10
N HIS A 69 23.25 17.50 2.96
CA HIS A 69 24.10 17.92 4.08
C HIS A 69 23.75 19.31 4.63
N SER A 70 22.75 19.98 4.08
CA SER A 70 22.33 21.30 4.57
C SER A 70 21.87 21.22 6.03
N PRO A 71 22.39 22.08 6.92
CA PRO A 71 21.90 22.16 8.30
C PRO A 71 20.56 22.92 8.42
N ASP A 72 20.05 23.50 7.32
CA ASP A 72 18.82 24.28 7.32
C ASP A 72 17.59 23.40 7.07
N TYR A 73 16.80 23.23 8.13
CA TYR A 73 15.57 22.45 8.16
C TYR A 73 14.34 23.27 7.78
N ALA A 74 14.44 24.60 7.66
CA ALA A 74 13.29 25.45 7.37
C ALA A 74 12.80 25.25 5.93
N ILE A 75 11.48 25.20 5.74
CA ILE A 75 10.87 25.20 4.40
C ILE A 75 10.90 26.64 3.87
N THR A 76 11.56 26.85 2.72
CA THR A 76 11.67 28.15 2.06
C THR A 76 10.32 28.55 1.45
N ASP A 77 10.11 29.84 1.21
CA ASP A 77 8.86 30.31 0.61
C ASP A 77 8.63 29.77 -0.81
N LYS A 78 9.71 29.51 -1.56
CA LYS A 78 9.65 28.85 -2.86
C LYS A 78 9.12 27.42 -2.75
N GLU A 79 9.54 26.67 -1.74
CA GLU A 79 9.06 25.31 -1.53
C GLU A 79 7.65 25.28 -0.96
N LYS A 80 7.30 26.21 -0.07
CA LYS A 80 5.90 26.40 0.38
C LYS A 80 4.99 26.63 -0.83
N GLU A 81 5.41 27.48 -1.76
CA GLU A 81 4.66 27.73 -2.99
C GLU A 81 4.53 26.47 -3.85
N ALA A 82 5.61 25.72 -4.05
CA ALA A 82 5.57 24.45 -4.78
C ALA A 82 4.67 23.40 -4.12
N LEU A 83 4.62 23.37 -2.78
CA LEU A 83 3.77 22.47 -1.99
C LEU A 83 2.30 22.92 -1.92
N LYS A 84 1.91 24.05 -2.53
CA LYS A 84 0.49 24.39 -2.71
C LYS A 84 -0.18 23.57 -3.81
N ASP A 85 0.60 23.04 -4.76
CA ASP A 85 0.05 22.13 -5.77
C ASP A 85 -0.42 20.82 -5.09
N PRO A 86 -1.70 20.45 -5.21
CA PRO A 86 -2.26 19.32 -4.48
C PRO A 86 -1.65 17.96 -4.89
N VAL A 87 -1.21 17.81 -6.15
CA VAL A 87 -0.59 16.58 -6.65
C VAL A 87 0.84 16.46 -6.12
N VAL A 88 1.59 17.56 -6.14
CA VAL A 88 2.95 17.63 -5.58
C VAL A 88 2.90 17.37 -4.07
N PHE A 89 2.00 18.04 -3.36
CA PHE A 89 1.86 17.88 -1.92
C PHE A 89 1.40 16.47 -1.51
N ALA A 90 0.46 15.88 -2.26
CA ALA A 90 0.04 14.50 -2.03
C ALA A 90 1.20 13.52 -2.21
N ARG A 91 1.98 13.66 -3.28
CA ARG A 91 3.19 12.84 -3.50
C ARG A 91 4.22 13.05 -2.41
N PHE A 92 4.48 14.31 -2.03
CA PHE A 92 5.43 14.67 -0.98
C PHE A 92 5.09 13.99 0.35
N ARG A 93 3.85 14.17 0.85
CA ARG A 93 3.38 13.54 2.08
C ARG A 93 3.39 12.02 1.99
N HIS A 94 2.94 11.45 0.87
CA HIS A 94 2.91 10.00 0.69
C HIS A 94 4.32 9.38 0.77
N GLN A 95 5.32 9.99 0.13
CA GLN A 95 6.68 9.46 0.18
C GLN A 95 7.30 9.58 1.58
N LEU A 96 7.06 10.69 2.29
CA LEU A 96 7.52 10.83 3.67
C LEU A 96 6.88 9.79 4.61
N GLU A 97 5.56 9.60 4.52
CA GLU A 97 4.87 8.56 5.31
C GLU A 97 5.34 7.15 4.94
N SER A 98 5.58 6.87 3.65
CA SER A 98 6.09 5.57 3.18
C SER A 98 7.45 5.24 3.82
N ASP A 99 8.39 6.18 3.78
CA ASP A 99 9.72 5.99 4.35
C ASP A 99 9.65 5.89 5.89
N LEU A 100 8.80 6.70 6.52
CA LEU A 100 8.61 6.66 7.97
C LEU A 100 8.01 5.34 8.45
N ASN A 101 7.13 4.71 7.66
CA ASN A 101 6.58 3.39 7.98
C ASN A 101 7.56 2.24 7.69
N SER A 102 8.57 2.47 6.84
CA SER A 102 9.54 1.45 6.44
C SER A 102 10.56 1.09 7.52
N VAL A 103 10.69 1.91 8.57
CA VAL A 103 11.67 1.71 9.65
C VAL A 103 11.15 0.89 10.84
N HIS A 104 9.99 0.22 10.71
CA HIS A 104 9.40 -0.59 11.78
C HIS A 104 10.38 -1.64 12.35
N PHE A 105 11.16 -2.30 11.49
CA PHE A 105 12.07 -3.37 11.88
C PHE A 105 13.23 -2.91 12.79
N MET A 106 13.47 -1.60 12.92
CA MET A 106 14.37 -1.05 13.94
C MET A 106 13.90 -1.39 15.37
N SER A 107 12.61 -1.62 15.58
CA SER A 107 12.07 -2.01 16.88
C SER A 107 12.25 -3.50 17.23
N ILE A 108 12.65 -4.33 16.27
CA ILE A 108 12.79 -5.78 16.45
C ILE A 108 14.20 -6.12 16.93
N ARG A 109 14.31 -6.93 17.99
CA ARG A 109 15.60 -7.30 18.58
C ARG A 109 16.46 -8.03 17.55
N GLY A 110 17.73 -7.63 17.48
CA GLY A 110 18.73 -8.29 16.65
C GLY A 110 18.58 -8.08 15.14
N SER A 111 17.60 -7.28 14.68
CA SER A 111 17.46 -6.98 13.25
C SER A 111 18.67 -6.20 12.73
N GLU A 112 19.01 -6.39 11.45
CA GLU A 112 20.12 -5.66 10.82
C GLU A 112 19.86 -4.14 10.79
N MET A 113 18.60 -3.74 10.62
CA MET A 113 18.19 -2.34 10.68
C MET A 113 18.49 -1.75 12.05
N GLN A 114 18.25 -2.50 13.13
CA GLN A 114 18.53 -2.04 14.49
C GLN A 114 20.02 -1.86 14.76
N LYS A 115 20.84 -2.84 14.35
CA LYS A 115 22.31 -2.77 14.48
C LYS A 115 22.87 -1.57 13.71
N THR A 116 22.37 -1.37 12.48
CA THR A 116 22.78 -0.26 11.61
C THR A 116 22.40 1.08 12.20
N ALA A 117 21.16 1.22 12.69
CA ALA A 117 20.68 2.44 13.34
C ALA A 117 21.50 2.78 14.60
N GLN A 118 21.81 1.78 15.42
CA GLN A 118 22.62 1.98 16.63
C GLN A 118 24.03 2.50 16.30
N LYS A 119 24.68 1.93 15.28
CA LYS A 119 25.97 2.43 14.81
C LYS A 119 25.85 3.86 14.28
N ALA A 120 24.91 4.12 13.39
CA ALA A 120 24.72 5.42 12.76
C ALA A 120 24.44 6.54 13.77
N PHE A 121 23.56 6.29 14.75
CA PHE A 121 23.22 7.28 15.77
C PHE A 121 24.36 7.50 16.77
N LYS A 122 25.13 6.44 17.10
CA LYS A 122 26.34 6.58 17.91
C LYS A 122 27.37 7.47 17.21
N ASP A 123 27.66 7.18 15.95
CA ASP A 123 28.63 7.95 15.15
C ASP A 123 28.20 9.42 15.03
N HIS A 124 26.90 9.66 14.77
CA HIS A 124 26.32 11.01 14.73
C HIS A 124 26.50 11.76 16.06
N MET A 125 26.14 11.14 17.19
CA MET A 125 26.26 11.77 18.51
C MET A 125 27.72 12.08 18.87
N ILE A 126 28.65 11.17 18.59
CA ILE A 126 30.09 11.39 18.82
C ILE A 126 30.59 12.57 17.98
N ALA A 127 30.20 12.64 16.71
CA ALA A 127 30.60 13.72 15.82
C ALA A 127 30.13 15.10 16.31
N ARG A 128 28.89 15.22 16.80
CA ARG A 128 28.36 16.50 17.31
C ARG A 128 28.94 16.90 18.68
N LEU A 129 29.44 15.95 19.47
CA LEU A 129 30.01 16.21 20.80
C LEU A 129 31.53 16.45 20.80
N GLN A 130 32.17 16.57 19.62
CA GLN A 130 33.63 16.66 19.50
C GLN A 130 34.29 17.79 20.33
N LYS A 131 33.58 18.90 20.58
CA LYS A 131 34.08 20.01 21.41
C LYS A 131 34.10 19.67 22.91
N LYS A 132 33.19 18.80 23.39
CA LYS A 132 33.12 18.31 24.77
C LYS A 132 32.87 16.78 24.80
N PRO A 133 33.85 15.96 24.40
CA PRO A 133 33.65 14.53 24.15
C PRO A 133 33.27 13.71 25.39
N TRP A 134 33.67 14.17 26.58
CA TRP A 134 33.34 13.54 27.87
C TRP A 134 31.82 13.47 28.16
N ILE A 135 31.01 14.32 27.53
CA ILE A 135 29.54 14.26 27.65
C ILE A 135 29.00 12.91 27.13
N ALA A 136 29.67 12.31 26.12
CA ALA A 136 29.27 11.03 25.56
C ALA A 136 29.28 9.90 26.60
N ASP A 137 30.18 9.95 27.58
CA ASP A 137 30.29 8.93 28.63
C ASP A 137 29.04 8.88 29.53
N HIS A 138 28.30 9.98 29.61
CA HIS A 138 27.10 10.11 30.43
C HIS A 138 25.79 10.06 29.62
N LEU A 139 25.81 10.56 28.37
CA LEU A 139 24.61 10.68 27.54
C LEU A 139 24.36 9.44 26.67
N MET A 140 25.41 8.73 26.24
CA MET A 140 25.30 7.63 25.28
C MET A 140 24.57 6.42 25.88
N PRO A 141 23.47 5.95 25.27
CA PRO A 141 22.74 4.78 25.73
C PRO A 141 23.51 3.46 25.65
N ASP A 142 23.22 2.58 26.61
CA ASP A 142 23.61 1.16 26.65
C ASP A 142 22.46 0.22 26.25
N PHE A 143 21.30 0.79 25.91
CA PHE A 143 20.11 0.08 25.44
C PHE A 143 19.88 0.33 23.95
N SER A 144 19.13 -0.57 23.32
CA SER A 144 18.74 -0.48 21.91
C SER A 144 18.11 0.87 21.52
N VAL A 145 18.40 1.31 20.29
CA VAL A 145 17.66 2.39 19.62
C VAL A 145 16.17 2.08 19.63
N THR A 146 15.33 3.11 19.81
CA THR A 146 13.86 3.03 19.99
C THR A 146 13.33 2.37 21.27
N CYS A 147 14.17 1.84 22.17
CA CYS A 147 13.71 1.40 23.50
C CYS A 147 12.97 2.54 24.25
N ARG A 148 13.30 3.78 23.90
CA ARG A 148 12.52 5.00 24.15
C ARG A 148 12.15 5.66 22.82
N ARG A 149 11.11 6.50 22.83
CA ARG A 149 10.71 7.27 21.64
C ARG A 149 11.89 8.11 21.16
N LEU A 150 12.23 7.96 19.89
CA LEU A 150 13.27 8.78 19.26
C LEU A 150 12.83 10.24 19.31
N THR A 151 13.78 11.09 19.66
CA THR A 151 13.58 12.53 19.71
C THR A 151 14.64 13.16 18.83
N PRO A 152 14.25 13.74 17.67
CA PRO A 152 15.11 14.66 16.96
C PRO A 152 15.42 15.85 17.86
N GLY A 153 16.70 16.19 18.01
CA GLY A 153 17.13 17.35 18.79
C GLY A 153 18.08 18.24 18.00
N PRO A 154 17.64 18.91 16.93
CA PRO A 154 18.48 19.86 16.20
C PRO A 154 19.08 20.90 17.16
N GLY A 155 20.40 21.05 17.15
CA GLY A 155 21.10 22.04 17.97
C GLY A 155 21.33 21.64 19.43
N TYR A 156 20.73 20.56 19.94
CA TYR A 156 20.87 20.22 21.38
C TYR A 156 22.31 19.78 21.72
N LEU A 157 22.92 18.91 20.91
CA LEU A 157 24.29 18.43 21.18
C LEU A 157 25.31 19.56 21.02
N GLU A 158 25.06 20.48 20.08
CA GLU A 158 25.83 21.69 19.87
C GLU A 158 25.70 22.64 21.06
N ALA A 159 24.48 22.90 21.53
CA ALA A 159 24.22 23.76 22.69
C ALA A 159 24.92 23.24 23.95
N LEU A 160 24.96 21.92 24.17
CA LEU A 160 25.73 21.33 25.28
C LEU A 160 27.23 21.61 25.19
N CYS A 161 27.75 21.80 23.97
CA CYS A 161 29.14 22.10 23.69
C CYS A 161 29.49 23.59 23.78
N GLU A 162 28.50 24.48 23.94
CA GLU A 162 28.76 25.92 24.04
C GLU A 162 29.40 26.33 25.37
N ASP A 163 30.13 27.43 25.35
CA ASP A 163 30.98 27.84 26.48
C ASP A 163 30.16 28.32 27.69
N ASN A 164 28.95 28.85 27.45
CA ASN A 164 28.02 29.27 28.50
C ASN A 164 27.09 28.13 28.98
N THR A 165 27.37 26.88 28.61
CA THR A 165 26.51 25.73 28.94
C THR A 165 27.27 24.63 29.66
N ASP A 166 26.75 24.23 30.83
CA ASP A 166 27.26 23.10 31.59
C ASP A 166 26.30 21.91 31.53
N PHE A 167 26.87 20.75 31.16
CA PHE A 167 26.19 19.46 31.25
C PHE A 167 26.42 18.87 32.65
N ILE A 168 25.36 18.70 33.45
CA ILE A 168 25.46 18.26 34.84
C ILE A 168 24.91 16.83 34.99
N PRO A 169 25.76 15.79 35.02
CA PRO A 169 25.33 14.41 35.23
C PRO A 169 25.07 14.06 36.70
N THR A 170 25.55 14.89 37.63
CA THR A 170 25.42 14.68 39.07
C THR A 170 23.97 14.84 39.53
N HIS A 171 23.54 13.97 40.45
CA HIS A 171 22.18 14.00 41.00
C HIS A 171 21.90 15.28 41.80
N ILE A 172 20.70 15.81 41.62
CA ILE A 172 20.16 16.91 42.44
C ILE A 172 19.83 16.36 43.83
N LYS A 173 20.31 17.04 44.89
CA LYS A 173 19.98 16.75 46.29
C LYS A 173 18.72 17.50 46.71
N ARG A 174 18.65 18.81 46.44
CA ARG A 174 17.48 19.65 46.71
C ARG A 174 17.51 20.95 45.92
N ILE A 175 16.33 21.58 45.79
CA ILE A 175 16.22 22.98 45.42
C ILE A 175 16.39 23.82 46.70
N THR A 176 17.09 24.94 46.58
CA THR A 176 17.33 25.92 47.64
C THR A 176 16.72 27.26 47.23
N GLU A 177 16.72 28.25 48.13
CA GLU A 177 16.20 29.58 47.82
C GLU A 177 16.94 30.27 46.66
N SER A 178 18.24 30.04 46.50
CA SER A 178 19.06 30.68 45.46
C SER A 178 19.36 29.79 44.25
N GLY A 179 18.94 28.52 44.23
CA GLY A 179 19.28 27.61 43.13
C GLY A 179 19.24 26.13 43.50
N ILE A 180 20.18 25.35 42.97
CA ILE A 180 20.19 23.88 43.10
C ILE A 180 21.45 23.37 43.81
N GLU A 181 21.26 22.54 44.83
CA GLU A 181 22.33 21.81 45.51
C GLU A 181 22.41 20.37 44.98
N LEU A 182 23.61 19.95 44.60
CA LEU A 182 23.92 18.61 44.12
C LEU A 182 24.33 17.68 45.28
N VAL A 183 24.32 16.37 45.02
CA VAL A 183 24.68 15.37 46.05
C VAL A 183 26.15 15.40 46.46
N ASP A 184 27.03 15.96 45.63
CA ASP A 184 28.46 16.16 45.93
C ASP A 184 28.75 17.43 46.74
N GLY A 185 27.71 18.21 47.08
CA GLY A 185 27.81 19.46 47.83
C GLY A 185 28.01 20.70 46.95
N THR A 186 28.17 20.53 45.63
CA THR A 186 28.21 21.67 44.70
C THR A 186 26.85 22.38 44.69
N HIS A 187 26.88 23.71 44.71
CA HIS A 187 25.69 24.55 44.60
C HIS A 187 25.82 25.44 43.36
N HIS A 188 24.74 25.50 42.58
CA HIS A 188 24.62 26.42 41.45
C HIS A 188 23.54 27.45 41.77
N ASP A 189 23.92 28.73 41.81
CA ASP A 189 22.99 29.85 41.92
C ASP A 189 22.27 30.06 40.57
N LEU A 190 20.94 30.10 40.61
CA LEU A 190 20.07 30.14 39.44
C LEU A 190 18.96 31.17 39.63
N ASP A 191 18.70 31.95 38.58
CA ASP A 191 17.56 32.87 38.55
C ASP A 191 16.27 32.18 38.08
N VAL A 192 16.41 31.10 37.29
CA VAL A 192 15.29 30.38 36.69
C VAL A 192 15.55 28.87 36.71
N ILE A 193 14.53 28.08 37.07
CA ILE A 193 14.54 26.61 36.98
C ILE A 193 13.40 26.15 36.06
N ILE A 194 13.74 25.37 35.04
CA ILE A 194 12.80 24.75 34.10
C ILE A 194 12.70 23.24 34.37
N CYS A 195 11.51 22.80 34.75
CA CYS A 195 11.22 21.39 35.05
C CYS A 195 10.64 20.66 33.83
N ALA A 196 11.50 20.07 33.00
CA ALA A 196 11.11 19.27 31.84
C ALA A 196 10.97 17.77 32.22
N THR A 197 10.06 17.47 33.15
CA THR A 197 9.99 16.18 33.87
C THR A 197 9.27 15.03 33.13
N GLY A 198 8.65 15.29 31.98
CA GLY A 198 7.86 14.33 31.22
C GLY A 198 6.37 14.39 31.58
N PHE A 199 5.65 13.28 31.36
CA PHE A 199 4.18 13.21 31.42
C PHE A 199 3.70 12.06 32.31
N ASP A 200 2.51 12.20 32.89
CA ASP A 200 1.83 11.10 33.57
C ASP A 200 1.36 10.04 32.55
N THR A 201 1.72 8.79 32.81
CA THR A 201 1.40 7.61 31.97
C THR A 201 0.66 6.54 32.78
N SER A 202 0.05 6.95 33.89
CA SER A 202 -0.70 6.07 34.76
C SER A 202 -2.07 5.67 34.20
N PHE A 203 -2.56 6.39 33.18
CA PHE A 203 -3.93 6.27 32.64
C PHE A 203 -5.02 6.48 33.70
N HIS A 204 -4.71 7.21 34.77
CA HIS A 204 -5.71 7.71 35.70
C HIS A 204 -6.28 9.02 35.18
N TYR A 205 -7.56 8.98 34.84
CA TYR A 205 -8.30 10.18 34.45
C TYR A 205 -8.55 11.09 35.66
N PRO A 206 -8.71 12.41 35.45
CA PRO A 206 -9.02 13.35 36.52
C PRO A 206 -10.44 13.20 37.08
N PHE A 207 -11.25 12.33 36.48
CA PHE A 207 -12.61 11.98 36.91
C PHE A 207 -12.73 10.48 37.18
N THR A 208 -13.73 10.09 37.98
CA THR A 208 -14.00 8.69 38.30
C THR A 208 -14.93 8.07 37.26
N VAL A 209 -14.53 6.94 36.71
CA VAL A 209 -15.36 6.10 35.82
C VAL A 209 -15.75 4.84 36.59
N ILE A 210 -17.05 4.58 36.73
CA ILE A 210 -17.60 3.43 37.47
C ILE A 210 -18.27 2.50 36.48
N GLY A 211 -17.80 1.26 36.42
CA GLY A 211 -18.33 0.20 35.56
C GLY A 211 -19.35 -0.70 36.28
N ARG A 212 -19.57 -1.88 35.72
CA ARG A 212 -20.44 -2.91 36.29
C ARG A 212 -19.95 -3.34 37.68
N GLY A 213 -20.92 -3.68 38.54
CA GLY A 213 -20.63 -4.12 39.92
C GLY A 213 -19.99 -3.05 40.80
N GLY A 214 -20.05 -1.76 40.42
CA GLY A 214 -19.49 -0.66 41.19
C GLY A 214 -17.97 -0.52 41.11
N LYS A 215 -17.29 -1.31 40.27
CA LYS A 215 -15.83 -1.27 40.13
C LYS A 215 -15.39 -0.04 39.35
N THR A 216 -14.39 0.68 39.84
CA THR A 216 -13.84 1.85 39.15
C THR A 216 -12.82 1.45 38.07
N LEU A 217 -12.67 2.28 37.04
CA LEU A 217 -11.66 2.05 35.98
C LEU A 217 -10.24 2.06 36.55
N ARG A 218 -9.99 2.87 37.59
CA ARG A 218 -8.73 2.90 38.35
C ARG A 218 -8.45 1.53 38.99
N GLU A 219 -9.43 0.91 39.63
CA GLU A 219 -9.27 -0.44 40.19
C GLU A 219 -9.10 -1.49 39.09
N ARG A 220 -9.77 -1.33 37.93
CA ARG A 220 -9.60 -2.23 36.77
C ARG A 220 -8.21 -2.15 36.17
N TYR A 221 -7.57 -0.98 36.17
CA TYR A 221 -6.22 -0.73 35.64
C TYR A 221 -5.11 -0.92 36.68
N THR A 222 -5.42 -1.49 37.84
CA THR A 222 -4.44 -1.84 38.86
C THR A 222 -4.20 -3.35 38.83
N PRO A 223 -2.95 -3.83 38.70
CA PRO A 223 -1.69 -3.07 38.74
C PRO A 223 -1.29 -2.38 37.41
N HIS A 224 -1.88 -2.79 36.29
CA HIS A 224 -1.68 -2.19 34.97
C HIS A 224 -2.99 -2.18 34.16
N PRO A 225 -3.14 -1.27 33.19
CA PRO A 225 -4.25 -1.31 32.26
C PRO A 225 -4.21 -2.54 31.37
N GLU A 226 -5.39 -3.09 31.08
CA GLU A 226 -5.63 -4.12 30.08
C GLU A 226 -6.84 -3.64 29.27
N THR A 227 -6.75 -3.71 27.95
CA THR A 227 -7.77 -3.18 27.05
C THR A 227 -7.95 -4.11 25.87
N TYR A 228 -9.13 -4.07 25.24
CA TYR A 228 -9.32 -4.67 23.94
C TYR A 228 -8.93 -3.66 22.86
N MET A 229 -7.93 -4.03 22.04
CA MET A 229 -7.46 -3.25 20.89
C MET A 229 -7.17 -1.76 21.19
N SER A 230 -6.73 -1.44 22.41
CA SER A 230 -6.43 -0.06 22.87
C SER A 230 -7.64 0.89 22.92
N LEU A 231 -8.86 0.35 22.85
CA LEU A 231 -10.11 1.10 22.68
C LEU A 231 -11.06 0.92 23.87
N CYS A 232 -11.23 -0.32 24.33
CA CYS A 232 -12.33 -0.70 25.22
C CYS A 232 -11.81 -1.45 26.46
N SER A 233 -12.62 -1.51 27.52
CA SER A 233 -12.33 -2.30 28.73
C SER A 233 -13.54 -3.15 29.13
N ASP A 234 -13.31 -4.41 29.50
CA ASP A 234 -14.36 -5.27 30.04
C ASP A 234 -14.86 -4.75 31.39
N GLY A 235 -16.16 -4.89 31.65
CA GLY A 235 -16.84 -4.29 32.80
C GLY A 235 -17.26 -2.83 32.58
N PHE A 236 -16.94 -2.22 31.45
CA PHE A 236 -17.25 -0.81 31.14
C PHE A 236 -18.04 -0.73 29.80
N PRO A 237 -19.34 -1.05 29.80
CA PRO A 237 -20.16 -0.96 28.59
C PRO A 237 -20.21 0.48 28.05
N ASN A 238 -20.22 0.61 26.73
CA ASN A 238 -20.24 1.90 26.01
C ASN A 238 -19.06 2.83 26.33
N TRP A 239 -17.99 2.33 26.96
CA TRP A 239 -16.77 3.07 27.22
C TRP A 239 -15.76 2.83 26.09
N PHE A 240 -15.39 3.91 25.41
CA PHE A 240 -14.38 3.92 24.35
C PHE A 240 -13.34 5.00 24.61
N MET A 241 -12.07 4.70 24.32
CA MET A 241 -10.95 5.62 24.46
C MET A 241 -10.30 5.87 23.10
N SER A 242 -10.04 7.14 22.79
CA SER A 242 -9.04 7.50 21.78
C SER A 242 -7.69 7.65 22.48
N PHE A 243 -6.65 7.07 21.89
CA PHE A 243 -5.29 7.05 22.43
C PHE A 243 -5.19 6.46 23.84
N GLY A 244 -5.92 5.37 24.09
CA GLY A 244 -5.87 4.61 25.35
C GLY A 244 -4.57 3.82 25.55
N PRO A 245 -4.49 2.99 26.61
CA PRO A 245 -3.38 2.06 26.83
C PRO A 245 -3.08 1.24 25.57
N ASN A 246 -1.79 1.02 25.30
CA ASN A 246 -1.30 0.26 24.15
C ASN A 246 -1.66 0.82 22.75
N SER A 247 -2.05 2.10 22.64
CA SER A 247 -2.39 2.72 21.34
C SER A 247 -1.20 3.37 20.62
N ALA A 248 -0.13 3.71 21.32
CA ALA A 248 0.94 4.50 20.74
C ALA A 248 1.82 3.70 19.79
N ILE A 249 2.33 4.40 18.78
CA ILE A 249 3.17 3.84 17.74
C ILE A 249 4.56 4.46 17.78
N THR A 250 5.53 3.73 17.22
CA THR A 250 6.95 4.17 17.17
C THR A 250 7.40 4.63 15.80
N THR A 251 6.62 4.33 14.75
CA THR A 251 6.84 4.72 13.36
C THR A 251 5.55 5.28 12.79
N GLY A 252 5.58 6.05 11.71
CA GLY A 252 4.38 6.65 11.10
C GLY A 252 3.71 7.77 11.93
N ALA A 253 2.61 8.29 11.40
CA ALA A 253 1.84 9.36 12.03
C ALA A 253 0.86 8.86 13.12
N LEU A 254 0.97 9.44 14.32
CA LEU A 254 0.11 9.10 15.45
C LEU A 254 -1.36 9.47 15.22
N LEU A 255 -1.60 10.56 14.49
CA LEU A 255 -2.94 11.03 14.17
C LEU A 255 -3.76 9.96 13.44
N SER A 256 -3.13 9.20 12.54
CA SER A 256 -3.79 8.13 11.79
C SER A 256 -4.39 7.06 12.70
N ILE A 257 -3.74 6.74 13.83
CA ILE A 257 -4.27 5.80 14.82
C ILE A 257 -5.52 6.37 15.49
N MET A 258 -5.43 7.63 15.94
CA MET A 258 -6.56 8.29 16.60
C MET A 258 -7.78 8.38 15.67
N GLU A 259 -7.56 8.71 14.40
CA GLU A 259 -8.63 8.75 13.39
C GLU A 259 -9.28 7.37 13.15
N HIS A 260 -8.49 6.30 13.10
CA HIS A 260 -9.02 4.95 12.95
C HIS A 260 -9.74 4.47 14.22
N GLN A 261 -9.25 4.84 15.40
CA GLN A 261 -9.94 4.58 16.66
C GLN A 261 -11.28 5.31 16.73
N VAL A 262 -11.35 6.57 16.33
CA VAL A 262 -12.61 7.33 16.25
C VAL A 262 -13.55 6.70 15.22
N SER A 263 -13.03 6.29 14.05
CA SER A 263 -13.81 5.63 13.01
C SER A 263 -14.41 4.30 13.51
N TYR A 264 -13.65 3.52 14.28
CA TYR A 264 -14.15 2.33 14.96
C TYR A 264 -15.32 2.65 15.89
N VAL A 265 -15.20 3.69 16.72
CA VAL A 265 -16.26 4.11 17.65
C VAL A 265 -17.51 4.57 16.90
N VAL A 266 -17.34 5.28 15.78
CA VAL A 266 -18.46 5.67 14.91
C VAL A 266 -19.18 4.45 14.36
N GLU A 267 -18.46 3.42 13.91
CA GLU A 267 -19.08 2.17 13.44
C GLU A 267 -19.79 1.42 14.57
N ALA A 268 -19.25 1.42 15.79
CA ALA A 268 -19.93 0.86 16.96
C ALA A 268 -21.22 1.63 17.29
N ALA A 269 -21.19 2.96 17.26
CA ALA A 269 -22.36 3.79 17.50
C ALA A 269 -23.45 3.58 16.42
N LYS A 270 -23.07 3.55 15.14
CA LYS A 270 -23.99 3.23 14.02
C LYS A 270 -24.61 1.85 14.20
N LYS A 271 -23.81 0.85 14.61
CA LYS A 271 -24.30 -0.50 14.89
C LYS A 271 -25.33 -0.49 16.01
N MET A 272 -25.06 0.19 17.12
CA MET A 272 -26.00 0.29 18.24
C MET A 272 -27.31 0.95 17.85
N GLN A 273 -27.24 2.06 17.10
CA GLN A 273 -28.42 2.78 16.62
C GLN A 273 -29.24 1.94 15.64
N ARG A 274 -28.58 1.30 14.67
CA ARG A 274 -29.24 0.44 13.69
C ARG A 274 -29.90 -0.75 14.38
N GLU A 275 -29.16 -1.47 15.22
CA GLU A 275 -29.58 -2.78 15.74
C GLU A 275 -30.36 -2.73 17.06
N HIS A 276 -30.78 -1.53 17.50
CA HIS A 276 -31.56 -1.32 18.73
C HIS A 276 -30.85 -1.85 20.00
N LEU A 277 -29.54 -1.58 20.09
CA LEU A 277 -28.69 -2.04 21.19
C LEU A 277 -28.57 -0.96 22.27
N LYS A 278 -28.76 -1.38 23.52
CA LYS A 278 -28.55 -0.58 24.73
C LYS A 278 -27.07 -0.45 25.07
N SER A 279 -26.33 -1.55 24.94
CA SER A 279 -24.90 -1.53 25.23
C SER A 279 -24.08 -2.46 24.35
N ILE A 280 -22.84 -2.05 24.14
CA ILE A 280 -21.75 -2.84 23.56
C ILE A 280 -20.60 -2.89 24.57
N GLU A 281 -20.02 -4.07 24.76
CA GLU A 281 -18.94 -4.29 25.74
C GLU A 281 -18.01 -5.39 25.24
N PRO A 282 -16.67 -5.22 25.27
CA PRO A 282 -15.78 -6.29 24.83
C PRO A 282 -15.93 -7.50 25.76
N LYS A 283 -15.86 -8.70 25.18
CA LYS A 283 -15.78 -9.94 25.95
C LYS A 283 -14.52 -9.91 26.81
N LYS A 284 -14.63 -10.44 28.04
CA LYS A 284 -13.49 -10.52 28.96
C LYS A 284 -12.37 -11.37 28.36
N GLU A 285 -12.72 -12.46 27.68
CA GLU A 285 -11.78 -13.37 27.03
C GLU A 285 -11.01 -12.63 25.92
N ALA A 286 -11.69 -11.80 25.12
CA ALA A 286 -11.05 -11.03 24.06
C ALA A 286 -10.05 -9.97 24.61
N VAL A 287 -10.35 -9.36 25.76
CA VAL A 287 -9.39 -8.47 26.46
C VAL A 287 -8.16 -9.26 26.92
N MET A 288 -8.36 -10.43 27.54
CA MET A 288 -7.27 -11.28 28.03
C MET A 288 -6.40 -11.82 26.88
N GLU A 289 -7.01 -12.29 25.79
CA GLU A 289 -6.29 -12.82 24.62
C GLU A 289 -5.48 -11.73 23.91
N PHE A 290 -5.99 -10.49 23.84
CA PHE A 290 -5.20 -9.35 23.34
C PHE A 290 -4.03 -9.03 24.28
N ASP A 291 -4.22 -9.16 25.60
CA ASP A 291 -3.17 -8.99 26.59
C ASP A 291 -2.04 -10.03 26.46
N GLU A 292 -2.40 -11.29 26.20
CA GLU A 292 -1.45 -12.37 25.91
C GLU A 292 -0.68 -12.09 24.61
N TYR A 293 -1.35 -11.58 23.58
CA TYR A 293 -0.71 -11.17 22.32
C TYR A 293 0.31 -10.04 22.55
N LEU A 294 -0.01 -9.03 23.37
CA LEU A 294 0.92 -7.95 23.75
C LEU A 294 2.20 -8.52 24.38
N GLU A 295 2.06 -9.44 25.34
CA GLU A 295 3.18 -10.08 26.04
C GLU A 295 4.07 -10.92 25.11
N ALA A 296 3.46 -11.67 24.20
CA ALA A 296 4.20 -12.45 23.20
C ALA A 296 4.97 -11.52 22.24
N TYR A 297 4.31 -10.48 21.72
CA TYR A 297 4.92 -9.54 20.78
C TYR A 297 6.10 -8.80 21.41
N PHE A 298 5.92 -8.16 22.58
CA PHE A 298 6.94 -7.28 23.13
C PHE A 298 8.23 -8.01 23.55
N LYS A 299 8.18 -9.31 23.86
CA LYS A 299 9.37 -10.15 24.11
C LYS A 299 10.34 -10.17 22.92
N THR A 300 9.83 -10.01 21.71
CA THR A 300 10.63 -9.99 20.47
C THR A 300 11.19 -8.60 20.13
N THR A 301 10.76 -7.56 20.86
CA THR A 301 11.06 -6.16 20.54
C THR A 301 12.03 -5.54 21.54
N VAL A 302 12.71 -4.48 21.10
CA VAL A 302 13.61 -3.69 21.94
C VAL A 302 12.87 -2.99 23.09
N PHE A 303 11.54 -2.80 22.97
CA PHE A 303 10.73 -2.09 23.97
C PHE A 303 10.73 -2.77 25.35
N ASN A 304 10.94 -4.09 25.38
CA ASN A 304 11.00 -4.87 26.61
C ASN A 304 12.44 -5.06 27.16
N GLU A 305 13.44 -4.34 26.61
CA GLU A 305 14.79 -4.35 27.18
C GLU A 305 14.85 -3.57 28.50
N HIS A 306 15.95 -3.73 29.25
CA HIS A 306 16.18 -3.01 30.51
C HIS A 306 16.49 -1.53 30.25
N CYS A 307 15.45 -0.73 29.97
CA CYS A 307 15.56 0.71 29.76
C CYS A 307 14.36 1.42 30.40
N ARG A 308 14.61 2.45 31.20
CA ARG A 308 13.54 3.26 31.79
C ARG A 308 12.82 4.05 30.71
N SER A 309 11.56 3.77 30.43
CA SER A 309 10.78 4.50 29.41
C SER A 309 9.36 4.79 29.92
N TRP A 310 8.71 5.78 29.30
CA TRP A 310 7.31 6.06 29.59
C TRP A 310 6.39 4.91 29.14
N TYR A 311 6.81 4.12 28.13
CA TYR A 311 6.10 2.90 27.71
C TYR A 311 5.89 1.93 28.87
N LYS A 312 6.82 1.93 29.83
CA LYS A 312 6.86 1.06 31.01
C LYS A 312 6.60 1.83 32.32
N ARG A 313 5.89 2.96 32.25
CA ARG A 313 5.56 3.83 33.40
C ARG A 313 6.79 4.24 34.23
N GLY A 314 7.94 4.40 33.57
CA GLY A 314 9.18 4.78 34.22
C GLY A 314 9.91 3.64 34.96
N ASN A 315 9.48 2.39 34.83
CA ASN A 315 10.20 1.22 35.31
C ASN A 315 11.09 0.63 34.19
N ALA A 316 12.37 0.37 34.46
CA ALA A 316 13.30 -0.16 33.46
C ALA A 316 12.93 -1.57 32.97
N SER A 317 12.31 -2.36 33.84
CA SER A 317 11.86 -3.74 33.57
C SER A 317 10.33 -3.87 33.65
N GLY A 318 9.60 -2.75 33.55
CA GLY A 318 8.15 -2.76 33.64
C GLY A 318 7.47 -3.35 32.41
N ARG A 319 6.20 -3.67 32.54
CA ARG A 319 5.33 -4.06 31.41
C ARG A 319 5.12 -2.88 30.46
N ASN A 320 5.09 -3.16 29.14
CA ASN A 320 4.74 -2.15 28.16
C ASN A 320 3.21 -1.93 28.13
N VAL A 321 2.78 -0.74 28.54
CA VAL A 321 1.37 -0.31 28.57
C VAL A 321 1.09 0.83 27.59
N GLY A 322 2.13 1.30 26.89
CA GLY A 322 2.04 2.48 26.04
C GLY A 322 1.85 2.14 24.56
N LEU A 323 2.52 1.09 24.08
CA LEU A 323 2.66 0.84 22.64
C LEU A 323 1.67 -0.19 22.09
N TRP A 324 1.35 -0.03 20.81
CA TRP A 324 0.66 -1.01 19.99
C TRP A 324 1.59 -2.19 19.65
N PRO A 325 1.09 -3.44 19.66
CA PRO A 325 1.89 -4.62 19.37
C PRO A 325 2.05 -4.83 17.86
N GLY A 326 2.72 -3.90 17.19
CA GLY A 326 2.99 -3.99 15.76
C GLY A 326 3.40 -2.67 15.12
N SER A 327 3.45 -2.65 13.80
CA SER A 327 3.64 -1.42 13.04
C SER A 327 2.36 -0.57 13.00
N THR A 328 2.50 0.68 12.59
CA THR A 328 1.35 1.56 12.34
C THR A 328 0.46 1.00 11.26
N LEU A 329 1.02 0.52 10.15
CA LEU A 329 0.25 -0.14 9.09
C LEU A 329 -0.51 -1.37 9.60
N HIS A 330 0.08 -2.15 10.50
CA HIS A 330 -0.59 -3.25 11.19
C HIS A 330 -1.78 -2.72 12.00
N ALA A 331 -1.57 -1.71 12.86
CA ALA A 331 -2.63 -1.10 13.66
C ALA A 331 -3.81 -0.59 12.82
N LEU A 332 -3.53 0.18 11.76
CA LEU A 332 -4.55 0.74 10.88
C LEU A 332 -5.38 -0.38 10.22
N ARG A 333 -4.74 -1.47 9.80
CA ARG A 333 -5.44 -2.63 9.24
C ARG A 333 -6.28 -3.36 10.28
N SER A 334 -5.75 -3.56 11.49
CA SER A 334 -6.47 -4.21 12.58
C SER A 334 -7.70 -3.40 13.02
N LEU A 335 -7.59 -2.07 13.06
CA LEU A 335 -8.68 -1.18 13.46
C LEU A 335 -9.72 -0.93 12.37
N LYS A 336 -9.39 -1.22 11.09
CA LYS A 336 -10.25 -0.91 9.94
C LYS A 336 -11.60 -1.64 9.97
N TYR A 337 -11.63 -2.86 10.47
CA TYR A 337 -12.81 -3.72 10.46
C TYR A 337 -13.08 -4.24 11.86
N PRO A 338 -14.03 -3.63 12.60
CA PRO A 338 -14.40 -4.11 13.92
C PRO A 338 -14.84 -5.58 13.90
N ARG A 339 -14.27 -6.37 14.81
CA ARG A 339 -14.64 -7.78 15.03
C ARG A 339 -15.81 -7.84 16.01
N TRP A 340 -17.04 -7.77 15.49
CA TRP A 340 -18.24 -7.74 16.32
C TRP A 340 -18.45 -9.02 17.13
N GLU A 341 -17.85 -10.13 16.71
CA GLU A 341 -17.84 -11.41 17.43
C GLU A 341 -17.11 -11.33 18.79
N ASP A 342 -16.26 -10.32 19.00
CA ASP A 342 -15.48 -10.14 20.22
C ASP A 342 -16.25 -9.32 21.28
N TYR A 343 -17.51 -8.97 21.02
CA TYR A 343 -18.35 -8.14 21.89
C TYR A 343 -19.58 -8.88 22.44
N ASN A 344 -20.00 -8.46 23.62
CA ASN A 344 -21.31 -8.71 24.20
C ASN A 344 -22.24 -7.53 23.88
N PHE A 345 -23.50 -7.85 23.60
CA PHE A 345 -24.54 -6.86 23.29
C PHE A 345 -25.73 -7.01 24.23
N GLU A 346 -26.25 -5.90 24.73
CA GLU A 346 -27.56 -5.86 25.39
C GLU A 346 -28.54 -5.09 24.49
N THR A 347 -29.73 -5.63 24.30
CA THR A 347 -30.82 -4.93 23.59
C THR A 347 -31.55 -3.97 24.53
N LEU A 348 -32.22 -2.97 23.97
CA LEU A 348 -33.17 -2.16 24.72
C LEU A 348 -34.39 -3.02 25.15
N GLU A 349 -34.98 -2.71 26.31
CA GLU A 349 -36.11 -3.47 26.88
C GLU A 349 -37.28 -3.60 25.89
N GLY A 350 -37.89 -4.79 25.81
CA GLY A 350 -38.99 -5.11 24.89
C GLY A 350 -38.58 -5.74 23.55
N GLY A 351 -37.29 -5.74 23.20
CA GLY A 351 -36.78 -6.35 21.97
C GLY A 351 -36.47 -7.85 22.09
N HIS A 352 -37.49 -8.72 22.10
CA HIS A 352 -37.26 -10.18 22.02
C HIS A 352 -36.90 -10.66 20.60
N ASN A 353 -37.25 -9.88 19.57
CA ASN A 353 -37.03 -10.25 18.18
C ASN A 353 -35.74 -9.60 17.63
N ARG A 354 -34.82 -10.45 17.15
CA ARG A 354 -33.54 -10.03 16.53
C ARG A 354 -33.69 -9.15 15.28
N PHE A 355 -34.89 -9.07 14.70
CA PHE A 355 -35.19 -8.28 13.50
C PHE A 355 -35.84 -6.93 13.81
N TYR A 356 -35.91 -6.51 15.07
CA TYR A 356 -36.53 -5.23 15.46
C TYR A 356 -35.91 -4.00 14.74
N TRP A 357 -34.64 -4.12 14.35
CA TRP A 357 -33.91 -3.10 13.61
C TRP A 357 -34.47 -2.79 12.21
N LEU A 358 -35.32 -3.67 11.66
CA LEU A 358 -36.02 -3.42 10.39
C LEU A 358 -37.18 -2.40 10.53
N GLY A 359 -37.52 -2.01 11.75
CA GLY A 359 -38.59 -1.04 12.01
C GLY A 359 -39.96 -1.53 11.53
N ASP A 360 -40.73 -0.64 10.90
CA ASP A 360 -42.02 -0.93 10.28
C ASP A 360 -41.90 -1.34 8.80
N GLY A 361 -40.67 -1.63 8.33
CA GLY A 361 -40.38 -2.00 6.94
C GLY A 361 -40.33 -0.81 5.98
N SER A 362 -40.45 0.43 6.46
CA SER A 362 -40.33 1.64 5.62
C SER A 362 -39.04 2.41 5.92
N THR A 363 -38.41 2.96 4.90
CA THR A 363 -37.30 3.92 5.04
C THR A 363 -37.81 5.34 5.34
N HIS A 364 -36.92 6.23 5.81
CA HIS A 364 -37.27 7.63 6.07
C HIS A 364 -37.87 8.33 4.83
N ASN A 365 -37.23 8.16 3.67
CA ASN A 365 -37.63 8.83 2.43
C ASN A 365 -38.97 8.34 1.87
N GLU A 366 -39.37 7.10 2.19
CA GLU A 366 -40.71 6.57 1.89
C GLU A 366 -41.77 7.13 2.84
N LYS A 367 -41.41 7.29 4.13
CA LYS A 367 -42.36 7.72 5.17
C LYS A 367 -42.68 9.21 5.12
N TYR A 368 -41.68 10.06 4.85
CA TYR A 368 -41.82 11.52 4.89
C TYR A 368 -41.80 12.18 3.52
N MET A 369 -41.54 11.40 2.47
CA MET A 369 -41.54 11.85 1.07
C MET A 369 -40.55 12.99 0.75
N ASP A 370 -39.52 13.19 1.57
CA ASP A 370 -38.62 14.37 1.54
C ASP A 370 -37.18 14.09 1.06
N GLY A 371 -36.85 12.83 0.72
CA GLY A 371 -35.53 12.43 0.21
C GLY A 371 -35.57 11.61 -1.08
N ASP A 372 -34.38 11.30 -1.60
CA ASP A 372 -34.21 10.45 -2.79
C ASP A 372 -34.53 8.99 -2.47
N ARG A 373 -35.54 8.44 -3.15
CA ARG A 373 -35.99 7.05 -3.01
C ARG A 373 -35.32 6.10 -4.02
N ALA A 374 -34.50 6.64 -4.92
CA ALA A 374 -33.69 5.92 -5.88
C ALA A 374 -32.18 6.14 -5.65
N TRP A 375 -31.78 6.48 -4.41
CA TRP A 375 -30.39 6.79 -4.03
C TRP A 375 -29.39 5.70 -4.42
N TYR A 376 -29.82 4.44 -4.52
CA TYR A 376 -28.98 3.32 -4.95
C TYR A 376 -28.58 3.40 -6.44
N LEU A 377 -29.12 4.35 -7.20
CA LEU A 377 -28.71 4.72 -8.55
C LEU A 377 -27.82 5.97 -8.57
N ASP A 378 -27.54 6.61 -7.42
CA ASP A 378 -26.57 7.70 -7.34
C ASP A 378 -25.19 7.15 -7.76
N PRO A 379 -24.49 7.79 -8.70
CA PRO A 379 -23.14 7.40 -9.10
C PRO A 379 -22.13 7.22 -7.95
N LYS A 380 -22.38 7.83 -6.78
CA LYS A 380 -21.56 7.64 -5.56
C LYS A 380 -21.83 6.33 -4.82
N GLU A 381 -23.03 5.77 -5.00
CA GLU A 381 -23.51 4.53 -4.36
C GLU A 381 -23.36 3.31 -5.28
N ILE A 382 -23.21 3.56 -6.60
CA ILE A 382 -22.89 2.52 -7.58
C ILE A 382 -21.40 2.16 -7.51
N ASP A 383 -21.10 0.98 -6.97
CA ASP A 383 -19.77 0.37 -7.06
C ASP A 383 -19.52 -0.15 -8.49
N VAL A 384 -18.75 0.61 -9.28
CA VAL A 384 -18.36 0.23 -10.64
C VAL A 384 -17.02 -0.52 -10.58
N PRO A 385 -16.92 -1.75 -11.12
CA PRO A 385 -15.67 -2.51 -11.15
C PRO A 385 -14.51 -1.67 -11.73
N PRO A 386 -13.34 -1.63 -11.07
CA PRO A 386 -12.28 -0.72 -11.45
C PRO A 386 -11.61 -1.16 -12.77
N VAL A 387 -11.94 -0.48 -13.86
CA VAL A 387 -11.22 -0.59 -15.15
C VAL A 387 -10.14 0.52 -15.32
N VAL A 388 -9.96 1.41 -14.34
CA VAL A 388 -9.29 2.73 -14.54
C VAL A 388 -8.00 2.94 -13.71
N ILE A 389 -7.62 2.00 -12.83
CA ILE A 389 -6.49 2.21 -11.88
C ILE A 389 -5.12 2.19 -12.58
N GLU A 390 -4.91 1.31 -13.55
CA GLU A 390 -3.61 1.15 -14.20
C GLU A 390 -3.21 2.41 -15.00
N VAL A 391 -4.16 2.98 -15.74
CA VAL A 391 -3.99 4.21 -16.54
C VAL A 391 -3.50 5.39 -15.69
N ASN A 392 -4.11 5.58 -14.52
CA ASN A 392 -3.76 6.68 -13.63
C ASN A 392 -2.41 6.46 -12.93
N ASN A 393 -2.11 5.21 -12.55
CA ASN A 393 -0.87 4.87 -11.86
C ASN A 393 0.36 5.08 -12.74
N VAL A 394 0.29 4.71 -14.03
CA VAL A 394 1.41 4.91 -14.97
C VAL A 394 1.28 6.19 -15.80
N ARG A 395 0.22 6.99 -15.55
CA ARG A 395 -0.12 8.21 -16.31
C ARG A 395 -0.18 7.96 -17.83
N ALA A 396 -0.84 6.89 -18.24
CA ALA A 396 -1.07 6.57 -19.64
C ALA A 396 -1.94 7.64 -20.34
N TRP A 397 -2.02 7.58 -21.67
CA TRP A 397 -2.67 8.58 -22.52
C TRP A 397 -3.89 8.01 -23.25
N PRO A 398 -4.93 7.53 -22.55
CA PRO A 398 -6.03 6.79 -23.16
C PRO A 398 -6.86 7.62 -24.16
N THR A 399 -6.78 8.95 -24.10
CA THR A 399 -7.57 9.88 -24.93
C THR A 399 -6.74 10.72 -25.90
N ALA A 400 -5.41 10.65 -25.84
CA ALA A 400 -4.55 11.43 -26.72
C ALA A 400 -4.40 10.79 -28.10
N GLY A 401 -3.89 11.54 -29.08
CA GLY A 401 -3.49 11.00 -30.37
C GLY A 401 -2.03 10.53 -30.40
N PRO A 402 -1.62 9.70 -31.37
CA PRO A 402 -0.25 9.17 -31.50
C PRO A 402 0.86 10.21 -31.44
N GLU A 403 0.65 11.39 -32.05
CA GLU A 403 1.64 12.48 -32.06
C GLU A 403 1.92 13.01 -30.65
N VAL A 404 0.87 13.24 -29.87
CA VAL A 404 0.98 13.73 -28.49
C VAL A 404 1.65 12.67 -27.62
N VAL A 405 1.22 11.42 -27.75
CA VAL A 405 1.80 10.29 -27.01
C VAL A 405 3.29 10.13 -27.28
N LEU A 406 3.71 10.18 -28.54
CA LEU A 406 5.12 10.02 -28.90
C LEU A 406 5.97 11.24 -28.52
N SER A 407 5.42 12.45 -28.58
CA SER A 407 6.11 13.65 -28.12
C SER A 407 6.33 13.60 -26.61
N GLU A 408 5.26 13.39 -25.84
CA GLU A 408 5.36 13.35 -24.38
C GLU A 408 6.14 12.13 -23.87
N ALA A 409 6.07 10.98 -24.56
CA ALA A 409 6.90 9.84 -24.21
C ALA A 409 8.40 10.15 -24.32
N LYS A 410 8.82 10.90 -25.36
CA LYS A 410 10.21 11.35 -25.50
C LYS A 410 10.62 12.25 -24.33
N ASP A 411 9.76 13.17 -23.93
CA ASP A 411 10.03 14.06 -22.79
C ASP A 411 10.09 13.28 -21.47
N ARG A 412 9.22 12.28 -21.29
CA ARG A 412 9.25 11.40 -20.12
C ARG A 412 10.50 10.53 -20.06
N VAL A 413 11.01 10.05 -21.20
CA VAL A 413 12.30 9.33 -21.24
C VAL A 413 13.44 10.23 -20.79
N LYS A 414 13.45 11.50 -21.22
CA LYS A 414 14.47 12.48 -20.80
C LYS A 414 14.38 12.82 -19.31
N ASP A 415 13.16 12.93 -18.77
CA ASP A 415 12.94 13.33 -17.36
C ASP A 415 13.09 12.16 -16.37
N ARG A 416 12.69 10.93 -16.74
CA ARG A 416 12.48 9.83 -15.80
C ARG A 416 12.98 8.46 -16.23
N GLY A 417 13.63 8.37 -17.38
CA GLY A 417 14.14 7.11 -17.92
C GLY A 417 13.06 6.23 -18.59
N TRP A 418 13.55 5.18 -19.25
CA TRP A 418 12.75 4.27 -20.09
C TRP A 418 11.96 3.24 -19.27
N ASP A 419 12.63 2.53 -18.36
CA ASP A 419 12.04 1.48 -17.53
C ASP A 419 11.22 2.02 -16.36
N ASN A 420 10.06 1.39 -16.11
CA ASN A 420 9.10 1.75 -15.07
C ASN A 420 8.48 3.17 -15.16
N ASN A 421 8.63 3.86 -16.30
CA ASN A 421 7.93 5.13 -16.58
C ASN A 421 7.38 5.16 -18.00
N ALA A 422 8.19 5.52 -18.99
CA ALA A 422 7.72 5.72 -20.37
C ALA A 422 7.24 4.40 -21.00
N ARG A 423 7.97 3.30 -20.76
CA ARG A 423 7.61 1.97 -21.29
C ARG A 423 6.26 1.46 -20.76
N GLN A 424 6.04 1.59 -19.45
CA GLN A 424 4.77 1.16 -18.83
C GLN A 424 3.60 2.06 -19.26
N ALA A 425 3.81 3.37 -19.30
CA ALA A 425 2.80 4.33 -19.76
C ALA A 425 2.38 4.06 -21.21
N LEU A 426 3.35 3.83 -22.12
CA LEU A 426 3.07 3.46 -23.50
C LEU A 426 2.33 2.12 -23.58
N SER A 427 2.72 1.13 -22.78
CA SER A 427 2.11 -0.22 -22.82
C SER A 427 0.65 -0.16 -22.39
N VAL A 428 0.35 0.56 -21.31
CA VAL A 428 -1.01 0.75 -20.82
C VAL A 428 -1.84 1.59 -21.80
N THR A 429 -1.24 2.60 -22.44
CA THR A 429 -1.92 3.42 -23.45
C THR A 429 -2.36 2.58 -24.66
N VAL A 430 -1.45 1.77 -25.19
CA VAL A 430 -1.73 0.87 -26.32
C VAL A 430 -2.81 -0.15 -25.96
N ARG A 431 -2.72 -0.78 -24.78
CA ARG A 431 -3.76 -1.71 -24.29
C ARG A 431 -5.11 -1.03 -24.10
N ALA A 432 -5.13 0.20 -23.58
CA ALA A 432 -6.35 0.96 -23.38
C ALA A 432 -7.05 1.29 -24.71
N TRP A 433 -6.31 1.71 -25.74
CA TRP A 433 -6.89 1.96 -27.07
C TRP A 433 -7.43 0.70 -27.74
N ILE A 434 -6.71 -0.43 -27.64
CA ILE A 434 -7.19 -1.73 -28.16
C ILE A 434 -8.50 -2.13 -27.48
N MET A 435 -8.59 -1.99 -26.16
CA MET A 435 -9.81 -2.31 -25.40
C MET A 435 -10.97 -1.36 -25.75
N HIS A 436 -10.70 -0.05 -25.90
CA HIS A 436 -11.70 0.93 -26.32
C HIS A 436 -12.25 0.62 -27.71
N ALA A 437 -11.38 0.30 -28.66
CA ALA A 437 -11.77 -0.07 -30.02
C ALA A 437 -12.71 -1.28 -30.01
N PHE A 438 -12.39 -2.30 -29.20
CA PHE A 438 -13.23 -3.48 -29.04
C PHE A 438 -14.61 -3.18 -28.44
N LEU A 439 -14.66 -2.41 -27.34
CA LEU A 439 -15.92 -2.09 -26.67
C LEU A 439 -16.84 -1.25 -27.58
N ILE A 440 -16.27 -0.28 -28.31
CA ILE A 440 -17.03 0.57 -29.24
C ILE A 440 -17.53 -0.24 -30.45
N ALA A 441 -16.70 -1.13 -31.03
CA ALA A 441 -17.12 -2.00 -32.12
C ALA A 441 -18.18 -3.03 -31.69
N GLY A 442 -17.99 -3.66 -30.53
CA GLY A 442 -18.80 -4.79 -30.07
C GLY A 442 -20.08 -4.43 -29.32
N LEU A 443 -20.03 -3.44 -28.42
CA LEU A 443 -21.18 -3.04 -27.60
C LEU A 443 -21.98 -1.90 -28.23
N GLN A 444 -21.32 -0.99 -28.94
CA GLN A 444 -21.95 0.21 -29.51
C GLN A 444 -22.19 0.11 -31.03
N GLY A 445 -21.58 -0.87 -31.70
CA GLY A 445 -21.73 -1.09 -33.13
C GLY A 445 -21.04 -0.05 -34.02
N ASP A 446 -20.20 0.82 -33.45
CA ASP A 446 -19.54 1.91 -34.16
C ASP A 446 -18.15 1.47 -34.67
N GLN A 447 -18.15 0.86 -35.85
CA GLN A 447 -16.94 0.36 -36.51
C GLN A 447 -15.98 1.48 -36.90
N VAL A 448 -16.47 2.69 -37.16
CA VAL A 448 -15.66 3.82 -37.64
C VAL A 448 -14.80 4.37 -36.49
N ALA A 449 -15.41 4.58 -35.32
CA ALA A 449 -14.68 5.00 -34.13
C ALA A 449 -13.69 3.92 -33.64
N ALA A 450 -14.05 2.64 -33.78
CA ALA A 450 -13.14 1.54 -33.44
C ALA A 450 -11.86 1.52 -34.31
N VAL A 451 -12.00 1.74 -35.62
CA VAL A 451 -10.85 1.83 -36.55
C VAL A 451 -9.89 2.95 -36.15
N GLN A 452 -10.40 4.08 -35.64
CA GLN A 452 -9.55 5.18 -35.18
C GLN A 452 -8.66 4.77 -33.99
N PHE A 453 -9.20 4.06 -33.00
CA PHE A 453 -8.44 3.60 -31.85
C PHE A 453 -7.44 2.49 -32.19
N TYR A 454 -7.80 1.56 -33.07
CA TYR A 454 -6.84 0.58 -33.60
C TYR A 454 -5.71 1.26 -34.39
N GLY A 455 -6.05 2.23 -35.25
CA GLY A 455 -5.08 3.02 -36.00
C GLY A 455 -4.08 3.75 -35.10
N ASN A 456 -4.55 4.33 -34.00
CA ASN A 456 -3.68 5.01 -33.04
C ASN A 456 -2.66 4.05 -32.39
N ALA A 457 -3.10 2.85 -31.98
CA ALA A 457 -2.23 1.84 -31.39
C ALA A 457 -1.16 1.37 -32.38
N ILE A 458 -1.56 1.11 -33.63
CA ILE A 458 -0.66 0.67 -34.70
C ILE A 458 0.38 1.73 -35.04
N ASP A 459 -0.02 3.00 -35.13
CA ASP A 459 0.88 4.10 -35.48
C ASP A 459 2.00 4.25 -34.44
N VAL A 460 1.66 4.24 -33.15
CA VAL A 460 2.65 4.31 -32.05
C VAL A 460 3.61 3.13 -32.11
N ILE A 461 3.12 1.92 -32.36
CA ILE A 461 3.95 0.72 -32.43
C ILE A 461 4.90 0.78 -33.63
N ARG A 462 4.40 1.09 -34.84
CA ARG A 462 5.22 1.17 -36.05
C ARG A 462 6.30 2.24 -35.96
N ARG A 463 5.95 3.43 -35.45
CA ARG A 463 6.92 4.50 -35.26
C ARG A 463 7.98 4.11 -34.24
N GLY A 464 7.59 3.48 -33.13
CA GLY A 464 8.53 2.89 -32.17
C GLY A 464 9.46 1.85 -32.80
N GLN A 465 8.93 0.98 -33.66
CA GLN A 465 9.70 -0.04 -34.39
C GLN A 465 10.72 0.55 -35.37
N LYS A 466 10.40 1.66 -36.03
CA LYS A 466 11.35 2.36 -36.92
C LYS A 466 12.52 2.99 -36.17
N ILE A 467 12.28 3.45 -34.94
CA ILE A 467 13.26 4.20 -34.13
C ILE A 467 14.20 3.27 -33.35
N ARG A 468 13.78 2.02 -33.06
CA ARG A 468 14.52 1.08 -32.19
C ARG A 468 15.61 0.24 -32.88
N ASN A 469 15.86 0.43 -34.17
CA ASN A 469 16.78 -0.41 -34.94
C ASN A 469 18.23 -0.40 -34.39
N ASP A 470 18.63 0.70 -33.74
CA ASP A 470 19.97 0.90 -33.18
C ASP A 470 20.06 0.64 -31.65
N VAL A 471 18.97 0.16 -31.04
CA VAL A 471 18.89 -0.08 -29.57
C VAL A 471 19.24 -1.54 -29.26
N PRO A 472 20.04 -1.88 -28.22
CA PRO A 472 20.28 -3.28 -27.81
C PRO A 472 19.00 -4.03 -27.45
N ARG A 473 18.94 -5.35 -27.70
CA ARG A 473 17.68 -6.14 -27.59
C ARG A 473 17.11 -6.14 -26.17
N GLU A 474 17.99 -6.18 -25.18
CA GLU A 474 17.74 -6.05 -23.75
C GLU A 474 17.07 -4.73 -23.36
N ASP A 475 17.29 -3.66 -24.12
CA ASP A 475 16.79 -2.30 -23.84
C ASP A 475 15.55 -1.93 -24.68
N ARG A 476 15.19 -2.72 -25.70
CA ARG A 476 14.09 -2.42 -26.64
C ARG A 476 12.70 -2.41 -25.98
N GLY A 477 12.52 -3.20 -24.91
CA GLY A 477 11.22 -3.45 -24.29
C GLY A 477 10.26 -4.21 -25.22
N THR A 478 9.46 -5.12 -24.66
CA THR A 478 8.60 -6.00 -25.48
C THR A 478 7.50 -5.27 -26.22
N ILE A 479 7.07 -4.08 -25.77
CA ILE A 479 5.92 -3.32 -26.29
C ILE A 479 5.93 -3.08 -27.81
N PHE A 480 7.12 -2.99 -28.41
CA PHE A 480 7.27 -2.78 -29.85
C PHE A 480 7.53 -4.07 -30.63
N ASP A 481 7.67 -5.21 -29.95
CA ASP A 481 7.76 -6.51 -30.59
C ASP A 481 6.41 -6.93 -31.18
N GLU A 482 6.45 -7.70 -32.27
CA GLU A 482 5.24 -8.20 -32.95
C GLU A 482 4.35 -9.00 -31.99
N THR A 483 4.93 -9.61 -30.97
CA THR A 483 4.25 -10.37 -29.92
C THR A 483 3.45 -9.53 -28.93
N SER A 484 3.72 -8.23 -28.77
CA SER A 484 2.98 -7.40 -27.81
C SER A 484 1.57 -7.04 -28.26
N LEU A 485 1.37 -6.92 -29.57
CA LEU A 485 0.05 -6.86 -30.19
C LEU A 485 -0.68 -8.20 -30.02
N LEU A 486 0.02 -9.33 -30.20
CA LEU A 486 -0.56 -10.66 -30.04
C LEU A 486 -1.03 -10.92 -28.61
N VAL A 487 -0.22 -10.66 -27.58
CA VAL A 487 -0.63 -10.89 -26.17
C VAL A 487 -1.75 -9.92 -25.73
N SER A 488 -1.73 -8.68 -26.22
CA SER A 488 -2.75 -7.68 -25.87
C SER A 488 -4.06 -7.85 -26.67
N ALA A 489 -4.00 -8.30 -27.92
CA ALA A 489 -5.16 -8.68 -28.72
C ALA A 489 -5.75 -10.01 -28.25
N HIS A 490 -4.95 -10.94 -27.74
CA HIS A 490 -5.40 -12.24 -27.22
C HIS A 490 -6.27 -12.14 -25.95
N ALA A 491 -6.08 -11.09 -25.14
CA ALA A 491 -6.98 -10.79 -24.03
C ALA A 491 -8.38 -10.28 -24.47
N VAL A 492 -8.51 -9.90 -25.75
CA VAL A 492 -9.66 -9.15 -26.29
C VAL A 492 -10.42 -9.95 -27.37
N THR A 493 -9.77 -10.88 -28.08
CA THR A 493 -10.39 -11.65 -29.17
C THR A 493 -11.09 -12.93 -28.69
N SER A 494 -12.16 -12.77 -27.91
CA SER A 494 -13.29 -13.72 -27.89
C SER A 494 -14.20 -13.57 -29.14
N GLY A 495 -13.66 -13.07 -30.25
CA GLY A 495 -14.37 -12.94 -31.52
C GLY A 495 -13.63 -12.02 -32.49
N THR A 496 -13.31 -12.58 -33.65
CA THR A 496 -12.72 -12.00 -34.88
C THR A 496 -11.20 -11.77 -34.93
N ASP A 497 -10.62 -12.36 -35.99
CA ASP A 497 -9.21 -12.61 -36.35
C ASP A 497 -8.36 -11.33 -36.46
N PRO A 498 -7.02 -11.45 -36.36
CA PRO A 498 -6.24 -11.34 -37.60
C PRO A 498 -4.81 -11.94 -37.60
N ARG A 499 -4.42 -12.56 -38.71
CA ARG A 499 -3.06 -12.39 -39.24
C ARG A 499 -2.90 -10.92 -39.64
N PHE A 500 -2.08 -10.15 -38.93
CA PHE A 500 -1.74 -8.79 -39.36
C PHE A 500 -0.23 -8.63 -39.50
N ASP A 501 0.24 -8.89 -40.71
CA ASP A 501 1.40 -8.18 -41.24
C ASP A 501 1.03 -6.67 -41.29
N LEU A 502 1.97 -5.82 -40.88
CA LEU A 502 1.78 -4.38 -40.82
C LEU A 502 1.45 -3.79 -42.20
N GLU A 503 1.96 -4.30 -43.32
CA GLU A 503 1.56 -3.86 -44.67
C GLU A 503 0.10 -4.21 -44.99
N THR A 504 -0.38 -5.38 -44.56
CA THR A 504 -1.77 -5.82 -44.77
C THR A 504 -2.79 -5.00 -43.99
N MET A 505 -2.48 -4.49 -42.78
CA MET A 505 -3.39 -3.58 -42.05
C MET A 505 -3.46 -2.17 -42.64
N ASP A 506 -2.34 -1.66 -43.15
CA ASP A 506 -2.32 -0.36 -43.83
C ASP A 506 -3.11 -0.43 -45.14
N SER A 507 -2.94 -1.54 -45.86
CA SER A 507 -3.71 -1.92 -47.03
C SER A 507 -5.19 -2.12 -46.69
N LEU A 508 -5.57 -2.86 -45.64
CA LEU A 508 -6.97 -3.06 -45.24
C LEU A 508 -7.62 -1.79 -44.72
N ALA A 509 -6.95 -0.95 -43.94
CA ALA A 509 -7.50 0.34 -43.52
C ALA A 509 -7.68 1.29 -44.72
N SER A 510 -6.74 1.28 -45.68
CA SER A 510 -6.81 2.06 -46.92
C SER A 510 -7.80 1.49 -47.94
N ASN A 511 -7.98 0.16 -47.96
CA ASN A 511 -8.89 -0.55 -48.85
C ASN A 511 -10.30 -0.60 -48.29
N LEU A 512 -10.54 -0.73 -46.98
CA LEU A 512 -11.87 -0.55 -46.38
C LEU A 512 -12.39 0.88 -46.60
N TYR A 513 -11.49 1.87 -46.65
CA TYR A 513 -11.86 3.25 -47.02
C TYR A 513 -12.23 3.40 -48.51
N LYS A 514 -11.80 2.47 -49.38
CA LYS A 514 -12.08 2.44 -50.83
C LYS A 514 -13.18 1.44 -51.21
N ASP A 515 -13.32 0.33 -50.50
CA ASP A 515 -14.21 -0.81 -50.76
C ASP A 515 -15.58 -0.66 -50.08
N THR A 516 -15.74 0.29 -49.15
CA THR A 516 -17.08 0.70 -48.66
C THR A 516 -18.00 1.21 -49.78
N GLU A 517 -17.47 1.58 -50.95
CA GLU A 517 -18.30 1.89 -52.12
C GLU A 517 -18.74 0.65 -52.94
N SER A 518 -18.11 -0.53 -52.79
CA SER A 518 -18.36 -1.66 -53.71
C SER A 518 -18.65 -3.04 -53.08
N ALA A 519 -18.33 -3.28 -51.81
CA ALA A 519 -18.26 -4.64 -51.25
C ALA A 519 -19.46 -5.09 -50.38
N HIS A 520 -20.64 -4.48 -50.52
CA HIS A 520 -21.81 -4.88 -49.73
C HIS A 520 -22.53 -6.17 -50.23
N GLU A 521 -22.10 -6.80 -51.34
CA GLU A 521 -23.00 -7.70 -52.09
C GLU A 521 -22.61 -9.19 -52.29
N LYS A 522 -21.41 -9.72 -51.97
CA LYS A 522 -21.02 -11.03 -52.56
C LYS A 522 -20.51 -12.24 -51.75
N ILE A 523 -20.12 -12.19 -50.47
CA ILE A 523 -19.67 -13.43 -49.79
C ILE A 523 -20.16 -13.48 -48.33
N GLY A 524 -20.93 -14.52 -47.99
CA GLY A 524 -21.57 -14.69 -46.68
C GLY A 524 -20.58 -14.90 -45.53
N SER A 525 -20.79 -14.19 -44.42
CA SER A 525 -19.86 -14.02 -43.29
C SER A 525 -19.45 -15.29 -42.52
N LYS A 526 -20.21 -16.39 -42.65
CA LYS A 526 -20.06 -17.57 -41.78
C LYS A 526 -18.93 -18.51 -42.21
N VAL A 527 -18.74 -18.74 -43.51
CA VAL A 527 -17.71 -19.64 -44.07
C VAL A 527 -16.30 -19.09 -43.87
N LEU A 528 -16.15 -17.77 -43.91
CA LEU A 528 -14.89 -17.10 -43.62
C LEU A 528 -14.45 -17.39 -42.18
N SER A 529 -15.39 -17.39 -41.22
CA SER A 529 -15.09 -17.54 -39.80
C SER A 529 -14.46 -18.89 -39.43
N SER A 530 -14.97 -20.02 -39.94
CA SER A 530 -14.45 -21.35 -39.62
C SER A 530 -13.05 -21.62 -40.18
N GLN A 531 -12.74 -21.08 -41.37
CA GLN A 531 -11.40 -21.19 -41.96
C GLN A 531 -10.38 -20.35 -41.17
N LEU A 532 -10.78 -19.16 -40.71
CA LEU A 532 -9.93 -18.30 -39.87
C LEU A 532 -9.59 -18.95 -38.53
N TRP A 533 -10.53 -19.69 -37.92
CA TRP A 533 -10.26 -20.45 -36.69
C TRP A 533 -9.25 -21.58 -36.90
N GLY A 534 -9.33 -22.30 -38.03
CA GLY A 534 -8.38 -23.35 -38.40
C GLY A 534 -6.97 -22.80 -38.65
N ASP A 535 -6.87 -21.72 -39.42
CA ASP A 535 -5.58 -21.05 -39.70
C ASP A 535 -4.95 -20.48 -38.42
N SER A 536 -5.75 -19.90 -37.52
CA SER A 536 -5.29 -19.37 -36.23
C SER A 536 -4.70 -20.48 -35.36
N ALA A 537 -5.39 -21.62 -35.23
CA ALA A 537 -4.93 -22.72 -34.39
C ALA A 537 -3.62 -23.37 -34.90
N MET A 538 -3.40 -23.37 -36.21
CA MET A 538 -2.13 -23.78 -36.83
C MET A 538 -0.97 -22.84 -36.50
N LEU A 539 -1.23 -21.54 -36.41
CA LEU A 539 -0.20 -20.55 -36.07
C LEU A 539 0.21 -20.66 -34.59
N TYR A 540 -0.73 -20.96 -33.69
CA TYR A 540 -0.42 -21.29 -32.30
C TYR A 540 0.47 -22.54 -32.19
N TRP A 541 0.20 -23.55 -33.02
CA TRP A 541 1.03 -24.74 -33.10
C TRP A 541 2.46 -24.43 -33.59
N GLU A 542 2.60 -23.63 -34.64
CA GLU A 542 3.91 -23.19 -35.15
C GLU A 542 4.67 -22.29 -34.17
N ALA A 543 3.96 -21.44 -33.42
CA ALA A 543 4.53 -20.65 -32.34
C ALA A 543 5.01 -21.52 -31.18
N ALA A 544 4.25 -22.55 -30.81
CA ALA A 544 4.67 -23.52 -29.80
C ALA A 544 6.00 -24.18 -30.18
N GLN A 545 6.20 -24.56 -31.46
CA GLN A 545 7.46 -25.17 -31.93
C GLN A 545 8.71 -24.27 -31.79
N LYS A 546 8.55 -22.98 -31.46
CA LYS A 546 9.67 -22.06 -31.22
C LYS A 546 10.20 -22.11 -29.78
N PHE A 547 9.45 -22.76 -28.88
CA PHE A 547 9.86 -22.99 -27.50
C PHE A 547 10.46 -24.40 -27.36
N PRO A 548 11.40 -24.62 -26.43
CA PRO A 548 11.87 -25.96 -26.11
C PRO A 548 10.70 -26.89 -25.77
N GLU A 549 10.77 -28.16 -26.19
CA GLU A 549 9.65 -29.10 -26.00
C GLU A 549 9.29 -29.32 -24.53
N ASP A 550 10.20 -29.05 -23.58
CA ASP A 550 10.06 -29.16 -22.13
C ASP A 550 9.66 -27.85 -21.43
N ASP A 551 9.41 -26.78 -22.20
CA ASP A 551 9.04 -25.45 -21.68
C ASP A 551 7.52 -25.33 -21.42
N GLU A 552 7.15 -24.65 -20.32
CA GLU A 552 5.75 -24.41 -19.98
C GLU A 552 5.03 -23.52 -21.02
N TYR A 553 5.76 -22.66 -21.74
CA TYR A 553 5.24 -21.87 -22.86
C TYR A 553 4.92 -22.74 -24.09
N TYR A 554 5.71 -23.79 -24.38
CA TYR A 554 5.37 -24.78 -25.41
C TYR A 554 4.00 -25.41 -25.12
N CYS A 555 3.76 -25.72 -23.84
CA CYS A 555 2.50 -26.30 -23.37
C CYS A 555 1.34 -25.31 -23.38
N GLY A 556 1.58 -24.05 -23.00
CA GLY A 556 0.58 -22.98 -23.03
C GLY A 556 0.05 -22.73 -24.44
N GLU A 557 0.94 -22.54 -25.41
CA GLU A 557 0.60 -22.29 -26.81
C GLU A 557 -0.05 -23.51 -27.48
N SER A 558 0.49 -24.73 -27.23
CA SER A 558 -0.10 -25.97 -27.75
C SER A 558 -1.50 -26.26 -27.20
N SER A 559 -1.82 -25.80 -25.98
CA SER A 559 -3.12 -26.01 -25.34
C SER A 559 -4.28 -25.37 -26.12
N PHE A 560 -4.01 -24.25 -26.80
CA PHE A 560 -5.02 -23.48 -27.49
C PHE A 560 -5.59 -24.27 -28.67
N LEU A 561 -4.73 -24.98 -29.40
CA LEU A 561 -5.11 -25.86 -30.50
C LEU A 561 -6.09 -26.95 -30.04
N PHE A 562 -5.87 -27.59 -28.88
CA PHE A 562 -6.82 -28.58 -28.34
C PHE A 562 -8.15 -27.97 -27.88
N SER A 563 -8.14 -26.74 -27.36
CA SER A 563 -9.35 -26.07 -26.84
C SER A 563 -10.25 -25.50 -27.94
N LYS A 564 -9.66 -25.02 -29.04
CA LYS A 564 -10.37 -24.39 -30.16
C LYS A 564 -10.60 -25.33 -31.34
N PHE A 565 -10.00 -26.52 -31.30
CA PHE A 565 -10.14 -27.59 -32.27
C PHE A 565 -11.58 -27.78 -32.79
N TRP A 566 -12.56 -27.79 -31.89
CA TRP A 566 -13.97 -28.05 -32.17
C TRP A 566 -14.61 -27.04 -33.13
N TRP A 567 -14.06 -25.83 -33.23
CA TRP A 567 -14.58 -24.76 -34.09
C TRP A 567 -14.03 -24.86 -35.52
N MET A 568 -13.00 -25.66 -35.75
CA MET A 568 -12.36 -25.85 -37.06
C MET A 568 -13.13 -26.82 -37.97
N PHE A 569 -14.09 -27.56 -37.43
CA PHE A 569 -14.88 -28.58 -38.13
C PHE A 569 -16.22 -28.08 -38.68
N ASP A 570 -16.59 -26.84 -38.36
CA ASP A 570 -17.83 -26.26 -38.85
C ASP A 570 -17.63 -25.87 -40.32
N ASP A 571 -18.23 -26.64 -41.23
CA ASP A 571 -18.19 -26.45 -42.68
C ASP A 571 -16.80 -26.58 -43.36
N VAL A 572 -15.85 -27.31 -42.76
CA VAL A 572 -14.53 -27.64 -43.36
C VAL A 572 -14.42 -29.14 -43.70
N PRO A 573 -14.01 -29.51 -44.94
CA PRO A 573 -13.85 -30.92 -45.31
C PRO A 573 -12.83 -31.67 -44.46
N VAL A 574 -13.14 -32.91 -44.09
CA VAL A 574 -12.33 -33.76 -43.22
C VAL A 574 -10.88 -33.88 -43.69
N LYS A 575 -10.64 -33.96 -45.01
CA LYS A 575 -9.29 -34.03 -45.60
C LYS A 575 -8.36 -32.88 -45.23
N LYS A 576 -8.92 -31.69 -44.93
CA LYS A 576 -8.12 -30.52 -44.56
C LYS A 576 -7.70 -30.55 -43.08
N VAL A 577 -8.46 -31.24 -42.24
CA VAL A 577 -8.25 -31.23 -40.78
C VAL A 577 -7.61 -32.52 -40.28
N LEU A 578 -7.72 -33.62 -41.03
CA LEU A 578 -7.12 -34.91 -40.71
C LEU A 578 -5.60 -34.85 -40.46
N PRO A 579 -4.79 -34.12 -41.27
CA PRO A 579 -3.35 -34.00 -41.02
C PRO A 579 -3.02 -33.27 -39.72
N LEU A 580 -3.88 -32.33 -39.30
CA LEU A 580 -3.72 -31.58 -38.06
C LEU A 580 -4.01 -32.46 -36.85
N LEU A 581 -5.06 -33.27 -36.92
CA LEU A 581 -5.37 -34.26 -35.88
C LEU A 581 -4.26 -35.30 -35.71
N ALA A 582 -3.64 -35.75 -36.79
CA ALA A 582 -2.51 -36.67 -36.73
C ALA A 582 -1.32 -36.06 -35.98
N LYS A 583 -0.99 -34.78 -36.26
CA LYS A 583 0.05 -34.03 -35.54
C LYS A 583 -0.27 -33.87 -34.06
N LEU A 584 -1.52 -33.57 -33.73
CA LEU A 584 -1.98 -33.46 -32.34
C LEU A 584 -1.87 -34.79 -31.58
N LYS A 585 -2.17 -35.91 -32.24
CA LYS A 585 -2.00 -37.25 -31.65
C LYS A 585 -0.53 -37.57 -31.36
N GLU A 586 0.38 -37.19 -32.26
CA GLU A 586 1.81 -37.38 -32.07
C GLU A 586 2.37 -36.51 -30.93
N ALA A 587 1.87 -35.29 -30.78
CA ALA A 587 2.31 -34.33 -29.77
C ALA A 587 1.75 -34.61 -28.37
N ALA A 588 0.55 -35.19 -28.27
CA ALA A 588 -0.18 -35.34 -27.03
C ALA A 588 0.58 -36.07 -25.90
N PRO A 589 1.32 -37.17 -26.13
CA PRO A 589 2.09 -37.83 -25.08
C PRO A 589 3.18 -36.94 -24.49
N LYS A 590 3.83 -36.12 -25.32
CA LYS A 590 4.90 -35.19 -24.89
C LYS A 590 4.33 -34.05 -24.06
N ILE A 591 3.24 -33.45 -24.52
CA ILE A 591 2.54 -32.37 -23.82
C ILE A 591 1.98 -32.85 -22.47
N LYS A 592 1.48 -34.10 -22.41
CA LYS A 592 0.95 -34.70 -21.19
C LYS A 592 2.00 -34.80 -20.07
N ASN A 593 3.24 -35.17 -20.39
CA ASN A 593 4.33 -35.30 -19.41
C ASN A 593 4.70 -33.97 -18.72
N ILE A 594 4.37 -32.84 -19.35
CA ILE A 594 4.65 -31.50 -18.81
C ILE A 594 3.40 -30.95 -18.11
N TRP A 595 2.21 -31.13 -18.70
CA TRP A 595 0.97 -30.69 -18.08
C TRP A 595 0.68 -31.35 -16.75
N GLU A 596 1.00 -32.63 -16.56
CA GLU A 596 0.66 -33.35 -15.31
C GLU A 596 1.30 -32.73 -14.04
N PHE A 597 2.32 -31.89 -14.19
CA PHE A 597 2.99 -31.17 -13.10
C PHE A 597 2.84 -29.63 -13.18
N SER A 598 2.16 -29.09 -14.21
CA SER A 598 1.97 -27.65 -14.40
C SER A 598 0.73 -27.14 -13.66
N ALA A 599 0.73 -25.84 -13.28
CA ALA A 599 -0.43 -25.16 -12.71
C ALA A 599 -1.69 -25.27 -13.61
N PHE A 600 -1.51 -25.45 -14.92
CA PHE A 600 -2.58 -25.59 -15.90
C PHE A 600 -3.31 -26.97 -15.86
N ALA A 601 -2.77 -27.99 -15.18
CA ALA A 601 -3.49 -29.27 -14.98
C ALA A 601 -4.78 -29.10 -14.17
N LEU A 602 -4.82 -28.10 -13.28
CA LEU A 602 -5.97 -27.84 -12.40
C LEU A 602 -7.21 -27.31 -13.14
N GLU A 603 -7.07 -26.89 -14.41
CA GLU A 603 -8.16 -26.34 -15.25
C GLU A 603 -8.87 -27.39 -16.14
N GLY A 604 -8.55 -28.68 -16.03
CA GLY A 604 -9.24 -29.75 -16.76
C GLY A 604 -8.93 -29.83 -18.26
N ARG A 605 -7.78 -29.28 -18.69
CA ARG A 605 -7.32 -29.28 -20.10
C ARG A 605 -6.90 -30.68 -20.59
N ASP A 606 -6.48 -31.56 -19.67
CA ASP A 606 -6.27 -33.00 -19.88
C ASP A 606 -7.52 -33.68 -20.47
N LYS A 607 -8.72 -33.30 -20.02
CA LYS A 607 -10.00 -33.79 -20.55
C LYS A 607 -10.26 -33.34 -21.98
N ASN A 608 -9.85 -32.13 -22.35
CA ASN A 608 -10.01 -31.62 -23.72
C ASN A 608 -9.07 -32.33 -24.68
N MET A 609 -7.82 -32.55 -24.28
CA MET A 609 -6.87 -33.36 -25.06
C MET A 609 -7.40 -34.77 -25.29
N LYS A 610 -7.90 -35.44 -24.24
CA LYS A 610 -8.53 -36.76 -24.39
C LYS A 610 -9.66 -36.75 -25.41
N LYS A 611 -10.58 -35.77 -25.33
CA LYS A 611 -11.69 -35.66 -26.29
C LYS A 611 -11.23 -35.50 -27.73
N VAL A 612 -10.18 -34.72 -27.99
CA VAL A 612 -9.64 -34.54 -29.35
C VAL A 612 -9.00 -35.82 -29.87
N LEU A 613 -8.32 -36.58 -29.00
CA LEU A 613 -7.73 -37.87 -29.37
C LEU A 613 -8.80 -38.94 -29.65
N ASP A 614 -9.80 -39.05 -28.78
CA ASP A 614 -10.95 -39.95 -28.95
C ASP A 614 -11.69 -39.62 -30.27
N PHE A 615 -11.87 -38.33 -30.57
CA PHE A 615 -12.49 -37.86 -31.80
C PHE A 615 -11.68 -38.20 -33.06
N TYR A 616 -10.34 -38.11 -33.00
CA TYR A 616 -9.51 -38.52 -34.12
C TYR A 616 -9.68 -40.00 -34.44
N GLU A 617 -9.78 -40.86 -33.42
CA GLU A 617 -10.02 -42.29 -33.61
C GLU A 617 -11.40 -42.55 -34.21
N GLU A 618 -12.43 -41.82 -33.76
CA GLU A 618 -13.78 -41.88 -34.33
C GLU A 618 -13.81 -41.51 -35.83
N ILE A 619 -13.13 -40.43 -36.23
CA ILE A 619 -13.04 -40.02 -37.64
C ILE A 619 -12.35 -41.09 -38.49
N GLN A 620 -11.25 -41.66 -38.00
CA GLN A 620 -10.52 -42.72 -38.69
C GLN A 620 -11.39 -43.97 -38.88
N GLU A 621 -12.16 -44.38 -37.87
CA GLU A 621 -13.10 -45.50 -37.96
C GLU A 621 -14.23 -45.22 -38.98
N LYS A 622 -14.76 -43.99 -38.99
CA LYS A 622 -15.83 -43.59 -39.94
C LYS A 622 -15.32 -43.52 -41.38
N LEU A 623 -14.09 -43.08 -41.60
CA LEU A 623 -13.43 -43.11 -42.92
C LEU A 623 -13.19 -44.57 -43.38
N GLN A 624 -12.69 -45.45 -42.50
CA GLN A 624 -12.44 -46.86 -42.83
C GLN A 624 -13.72 -47.66 -43.10
N SER A 625 -14.80 -47.37 -42.38
CA SER A 625 -16.11 -48.01 -42.57
C SER A 625 -16.94 -47.40 -43.71
N GLY A 626 -16.42 -46.36 -44.39
CA GLY A 626 -17.10 -45.66 -45.48
C GLY A 626 -18.31 -44.82 -45.05
N LYS A 627 -18.51 -44.63 -43.73
CA LYS A 627 -19.60 -43.82 -43.16
C LYS A 627 -19.35 -42.32 -43.26
N LEU A 628 -18.11 -41.93 -43.56
CA LEU A 628 -17.67 -40.56 -43.80
C LEU A 628 -16.69 -40.58 -44.97
N THR A 629 -16.74 -39.59 -45.85
CA THR A 629 -15.73 -39.41 -46.91
C THR A 629 -14.88 -38.18 -46.64
N GLU A 630 -13.66 -38.17 -47.18
CA GLU A 630 -12.67 -37.10 -46.99
C GLU A 630 -13.13 -35.70 -47.45
N ASP A 631 -14.08 -35.64 -48.39
CA ASP A 631 -14.64 -34.39 -48.92
C ASP A 631 -15.83 -33.85 -48.11
N GLN A 632 -16.37 -34.63 -47.19
CA GLN A 632 -17.50 -34.23 -46.33
C GLN A 632 -17.02 -33.39 -45.14
N THR A 633 -17.89 -32.50 -44.66
CA THR A 633 -17.71 -31.75 -43.41
C THR A 633 -18.30 -32.57 -42.25
N TYR A 634 -17.74 -32.44 -41.05
CA TYR A 634 -18.18 -33.26 -39.91
C TYR A 634 -18.08 -32.50 -38.59
N ASN A 635 -19.21 -32.06 -38.03
CA ASN A 635 -19.21 -31.24 -36.81
C ASN A 635 -19.47 -32.07 -35.53
N PRO A 636 -18.50 -32.13 -34.59
CA PRO A 636 -18.64 -32.86 -33.31
C PRO A 636 -19.71 -32.32 -32.35
N ARG A 637 -20.16 -31.07 -32.48
CA ARG A 637 -21.10 -30.44 -31.53
C ARG A 637 -22.57 -30.81 -31.74
N PHE A 638 -22.91 -31.38 -32.89
CA PHE A 638 -24.29 -31.69 -33.27
C PHE A 638 -24.61 -33.19 -33.20
N GLN A 639 -23.84 -33.98 -32.44
CA GLN A 639 -24.17 -35.38 -32.10
C GLN A 639 -24.41 -35.57 -30.59
N ILE A 640 -25.27 -34.75 -29.99
CA ILE A 640 -25.99 -35.07 -28.74
C ILE A 640 -27.49 -35.01 -29.02
#